data_AF-A0ABD1NXE7-F1
#
_entry.id   AF-A0ABD1NXE7-F1
#
_cell.length_a   1.000
_cell.length_b   1.000
_cell.length_c   1.000
_cell.angle_alpha   90.00
_cell.angle_beta   90.00
_cell.angle_gamma   90.00
#
_symmetry.space_group_name_H-M   'P 1'
#
loop_
_entity.id
_entity.type
_entity.pdbx_description
1 polymer ?
#
loop_
_entity_poly.entity_id
_entity_poly.type
_entity_poly.pdbx_seq_one_letter_code
_entity_poly.pdbx_strand_id
1 'polypeptide(L)'
;MKNWFVNSFEIRFLNELDFGEEDIASFLGCFSDEDYDEATTASVNVHGADLEEENVWAVKKEDRKSIVSTEDGEISSAWITRGCRSYHLQFITLEPNSLFLPVLLHEDMVFYVHTGSGRLSWTDEDHSKYVDLRRGDVYRMPQGTVFFLQSSLETERPKLRIHAIFVGSDDDFSEQATRVYSSIRDMVLGFDKKVLQAAFKVPEEVIEKILNGTKPPAIVHGVPRTKRTAWEMEAQFMRGLIGTRGYNIFELNKKKQKTTKLFNIFSEDKDFENCNGWSTTVTRKRLSALKGSDGSMMGPHWNPRATEIAVVLQGQGMIRVVCSGISNETDCRNTRLKVEEGDVFAIPRFHPMAQMAFNNDTFVFMGFSTSTKKNYPQFLAGKASVLQTLDKGVLSVSFNIENTTVDRLLAPQHDSVILGCTSCAEEELRMMEEEMEKEKEAERKREEEEARKKAEEKRREEEEARKREEEEARKEEEERRKREEEEEEAKRREEEEAKRKAEEEEAKRREREQEEARKREEEEEAKRREREQEEARKRGEEEARKREEEEARKEEEERRKREEEEAEAKRREEEEEEAKRREREQEEARQREQEEARRRQEEEEEAKKREQEQAEKEEEEEEAQRREEEEARKRQEETRKRQEEAEAQREEEEARKRQEEEEAQRREEEEAKRRQEEQEGQQPGRSEEEQAAERERKQQEEAQREEEAARQQEKEMERQQQQEGGGKGEGQQVHMDEE
;
A
#
# COMPACT_ATOMS: atom_id res chain seq x y z
N MET A 1 -19.45 -34.61 -18.28
CA MET A 1 -19.69 -34.16 -16.91
C MET A 1 -18.39 -33.58 -16.35
N LYS A 2 -18.22 -32.27 -16.51
CA LYS A 2 -17.24 -31.43 -15.80
C LYS A 2 -18.03 -30.18 -15.45
N ASN A 3 -18.05 -29.79 -14.18
CA ASN A 3 -18.34 -28.45 -13.66
C ASN A 3 -17.74 -28.45 -12.24
N TRP A 4 -16.98 -27.41 -11.89
CA TRP A 4 -16.10 -27.37 -10.71
C TRP A 4 -16.25 -26.00 -10.04
N PHE A 5 -16.30 -25.96 -8.71
CA PHE A 5 -16.44 -24.70 -7.98
C PHE A 5 -15.72 -24.75 -6.62
N VAL A 6 -15.04 -23.66 -6.26
CA VAL A 6 -14.23 -23.47 -5.05
C VAL A 6 -14.20 -21.96 -4.78
N ASN A 7 -14.78 -21.43 -3.69
CA ASN A 7 -14.76 -19.99 -3.42
C ASN A 7 -13.99 -19.63 -2.15
N SER A 8 -13.48 -18.39 -2.10
CA SER A 8 -12.81 -17.73 -0.97
C SER A 8 -11.99 -18.63 -0.04
N PHE A 9 -10.69 -18.63 -0.28
CA PHE A 9 -9.69 -18.96 0.73
C PHE A 9 -9.28 -17.68 1.50
N GLU A 10 -9.95 -17.35 2.60
CA GLU A 10 -9.58 -16.18 3.42
C GLU A 10 -8.33 -16.52 4.27
N ILE A 11 -7.15 -16.05 3.88
CA ILE A 11 -5.92 -16.17 4.66
C ILE A 11 -5.90 -15.09 5.75
N ARG A 12 -5.92 -15.55 7.00
CA ARG A 12 -5.71 -14.74 8.19
C ARG A 12 -4.22 -14.67 8.54
N PHE A 13 -3.79 -13.51 9.01
CA PHE A 13 -2.50 -13.32 9.64
C PHE A 13 -2.42 -14.12 10.94
N LEU A 14 -1.77 -15.29 10.90
CA LEU A 14 -1.50 -16.09 12.08
C LEU A 14 -0.28 -15.55 12.80
N ASN A 15 -0.50 -14.82 13.90
CA ASN A 15 -0.17 -15.35 15.23
C ASN A 15 -0.76 -14.51 16.36
N GLU A 16 -0.69 -15.06 17.57
CA GLU A 16 -0.92 -14.34 18.82
C GLU A 16 0.10 -13.19 18.97
N LEU A 17 -0.43 -11.98 19.15
CA LEU A 17 0.19 -10.93 19.92
C LEU A 17 -0.91 -10.42 20.87
N ASP A 18 -0.61 -10.37 22.16
CA ASP A 18 -1.28 -9.42 23.04
C ASP A 18 -0.76 -8.04 22.62
N PHE A 19 -1.52 -7.37 21.76
CA PHE A 19 -1.41 -5.93 21.58
C PHE A 19 -1.90 -5.31 22.90
N GLY A 20 -0.96 -4.76 23.67
CA GLY A 20 -1.27 -3.97 24.85
C GLY A 20 -2.10 -2.74 24.48
N GLU A 21 -2.65 -2.07 25.49
CA GLU A 21 -3.64 -1.00 25.30
C GLU A 21 -3.05 0.29 24.69
N GLU A 22 -1.73 0.35 24.48
CA GLU A 22 -0.99 1.43 23.81
C GLU A 22 -1.35 1.61 22.32
N ASP A 23 -1.87 0.57 21.65
CA ASP A 23 -2.29 0.61 20.24
C ASP A 23 -3.62 1.40 20.02
N ILE A 24 -4.02 2.21 21.02
CA ILE A 24 -5.05 3.25 20.91
C ILE A 24 -4.42 4.55 20.39
N ALA A 25 -3.14 4.84 20.67
CA ALA A 25 -2.47 6.04 20.15
C ALA A 25 -2.31 5.99 18.62
N SER A 26 -1.95 4.84 18.06
CA SER A 26 -1.94 4.60 16.60
C SER A 26 -3.33 4.69 15.97
N PHE A 27 -4.39 4.44 16.75
CA PHE A 27 -5.79 4.54 16.34
C PHE A 27 -6.32 5.98 16.39
N LEU A 28 -5.77 6.82 17.29
CA LEU A 28 -6.07 8.25 17.42
C LEU A 28 -5.22 9.11 16.47
N GLY A 29 -4.02 8.67 16.06
CA GLY A 29 -3.23 9.34 15.03
C GLY A 29 -3.94 9.48 13.67
N CYS A 30 -4.96 8.66 13.42
CA CYS A 30 -5.87 8.75 12.26
C CYS A 30 -7.24 9.38 12.59
N PHE A 31 -7.38 10.06 13.74
CA PHE A 31 -8.56 10.80 14.16
C PHE A 31 -8.13 12.13 14.80
N SER A 32 -7.63 13.06 13.97
CA SER A 32 -7.69 14.48 14.31
C SER A 32 -9.16 14.91 14.28
N ASP A 33 -9.65 15.59 15.32
CA ASP A 33 -11.09 15.92 15.47
C ASP A 33 -11.61 17.03 14.52
N GLU A 34 -10.87 17.32 13.44
CA GLU A 34 -11.27 18.18 12.32
C GLU A 34 -11.47 17.42 10.99
N ASP A 35 -11.08 16.13 10.91
CA ASP A 35 -11.17 15.27 9.72
C ASP A 35 -12.60 14.74 9.44
N TYR A 36 -13.62 15.60 9.55
CA TYR A 36 -15.02 15.25 9.28
C TYR A 36 -15.46 15.47 7.81
N ASP A 37 -14.61 16.07 6.97
CA ASP A 37 -15.02 16.55 5.64
C ASP A 37 -13.94 16.43 4.54
N GLU A 38 -13.16 15.32 4.51
CA GLU A 38 -12.35 14.98 3.33
C GLU A 38 -12.47 13.51 2.88
N ALA A 39 -13.60 13.22 2.23
CA ALA A 39 -13.61 12.21 1.17
C ALA A 39 -13.08 12.86 -0.13
N THR A 40 -12.38 12.08 -0.95
CA THR A 40 -11.81 12.45 -2.28
C THR A 40 -10.59 13.40 -2.30
N THR A 41 -9.41 12.83 -2.03
CA THR A 41 -8.26 12.97 -2.93
C THR A 41 -7.45 11.66 -2.97
N ALA A 42 -6.82 11.36 -4.11
CA ALA A 42 -5.94 10.20 -4.26
C ALA A 42 -4.62 10.65 -4.92
N SER A 43 -3.52 10.67 -4.16
CA SER A 43 -2.22 11.11 -4.64
C SER A 43 -1.51 10.00 -5.43
N VAL A 44 -1.17 10.29 -6.69
CA VAL A 44 -0.42 9.38 -7.57
C VAL A 44 1.08 9.56 -7.35
N ASN A 45 1.77 8.48 -6.99
CA ASN A 45 3.23 8.43 -7.01
C ASN A 45 3.72 7.28 -7.91
N VAL A 46 3.43 7.42 -9.21
CA VAL A 46 3.95 6.55 -10.28
C VAL A 46 4.78 7.41 -11.23
N HIS A 47 6.08 7.11 -11.33
CA HIS A 47 6.94 7.75 -12.32
C HIS A 47 6.54 7.32 -13.75
N GLY A 48 5.90 8.23 -14.48
CA GLY A 48 5.96 8.29 -15.94
C GLY A 48 5.03 7.36 -16.72
N ALA A 49 3.72 7.50 -16.52
CA ALA A 49 2.72 7.30 -17.57
C ALA A 49 1.44 8.07 -17.20
N ASP A 50 0.79 8.70 -18.18
CA ASP A 50 -0.54 9.28 -18.03
C ASP A 50 -1.59 8.17 -17.80
N LEU A 51 -2.56 8.38 -16.90
CA LEU A 51 -3.89 7.77 -16.92
C LEU A 51 -4.82 8.40 -15.86
N GLU A 52 -6.12 8.19 -16.03
CA GLU A 52 -7.20 8.89 -15.33
C GLU A 52 -7.55 8.28 -13.95
N GLU A 53 -8.37 8.98 -13.16
CA GLU A 53 -8.81 8.59 -11.81
C GLU A 53 -9.84 7.43 -11.79
N GLU A 54 -9.54 6.31 -12.44
CA GLU A 54 -10.37 5.11 -12.30
C GLU A 54 -10.26 4.54 -10.87
N ASN A 55 -11.41 4.22 -10.27
CA ASN A 55 -11.47 3.56 -8.97
C ASN A 55 -10.92 2.12 -9.11
N VAL A 56 -9.65 1.89 -8.73
CA VAL A 56 -8.96 0.60 -8.87
C VAL A 56 -9.46 -0.45 -7.84
N TRP A 57 -10.71 -0.89 -7.98
CA TRP A 57 -11.26 -2.04 -7.26
C TRP A 57 -10.62 -3.37 -7.71
N ALA A 58 -9.98 -3.40 -8.88
CA ALA A 58 -9.26 -4.55 -9.40
C ALA A 58 -8.03 -4.13 -10.22
N VAL A 59 -6.97 -4.93 -10.15
CA VAL A 59 -5.73 -4.81 -10.94
C VAL A 59 -5.62 -6.05 -11.81
N LYS A 60 -5.55 -5.87 -13.13
CA LYS A 60 -5.46 -6.99 -14.07
C LYS A 60 -4.14 -7.73 -13.96
N LYS A 61 -4.05 -8.86 -14.66
CA LYS A 61 -2.83 -9.66 -14.74
C LYS A 61 -1.76 -8.99 -15.60
N GLU A 62 -2.20 -8.37 -16.68
CA GLU A 62 -1.42 -7.64 -17.68
C GLU A 62 -0.82 -6.33 -17.13
N ASP A 63 -1.55 -5.61 -16.27
CA ASP A 63 -1.11 -4.33 -15.68
C ASP A 63 0.00 -4.48 -14.62
N ARG A 64 0.51 -5.70 -14.39
CA ARG A 64 1.46 -5.98 -13.32
C ARG A 64 2.87 -5.57 -13.68
N LYS A 65 3.44 -4.72 -12.84
CA LYS A 65 4.84 -4.30 -12.95
C LYS A 65 5.76 -5.52 -12.74
N SER A 66 6.40 -5.96 -13.83
CA SER A 66 7.43 -6.99 -13.78
C SER A 66 8.65 -6.48 -13.02
N ILE A 67 9.09 -7.23 -12.01
CA ILE A 67 10.24 -6.94 -11.14
C ILE A 67 11.42 -7.84 -11.52
N VAL A 68 11.15 -9.08 -11.91
CA VAL A 68 12.12 -10.05 -12.41
C VAL A 68 11.51 -10.80 -13.60
N SER A 69 12.28 -10.98 -14.67
CA SER A 69 11.93 -11.85 -15.80
C SER A 69 13.19 -12.53 -16.31
N THR A 70 13.19 -13.87 -16.34
CA THR A 70 14.32 -14.73 -16.71
C THR A 70 13.81 -16.00 -17.41
N GLU A 71 14.70 -16.78 -18.02
CA GLU A 71 14.35 -18.09 -18.60
C GLU A 71 13.95 -19.16 -17.55
N ASP A 72 14.25 -18.91 -16.28
CA ASP A 72 14.00 -19.78 -15.13
C ASP A 72 12.82 -19.33 -14.25
N GLY A 73 12.22 -18.17 -14.53
CA GLY A 73 11.06 -17.66 -13.81
C GLY A 73 10.87 -16.15 -13.87
N GLU A 74 9.75 -15.72 -13.30
CA GLU A 74 9.23 -14.35 -13.27
C GLU A 74 8.84 -13.95 -11.85
N ILE A 75 8.95 -12.66 -11.54
CA ILE A 75 8.30 -12.04 -10.38
C ILE A 75 7.62 -10.77 -10.88
N SER A 76 6.30 -10.68 -10.70
CA SER A 76 5.52 -9.47 -10.96
C SER A 76 4.87 -8.96 -9.68
N SER A 77 4.58 -7.66 -9.64
CA SER A 77 3.98 -6.97 -8.50
C SER A 77 2.67 -6.30 -8.89
N ALA A 78 1.76 -6.20 -7.93
CA ALA A 78 0.56 -5.37 -7.99
C ALA A 78 0.48 -4.54 -6.70
N TRP A 79 0.06 -3.28 -6.83
CA TRP A 79 -0.21 -2.39 -5.71
C TRP A 79 -1.69 -2.06 -5.72
N ILE A 80 -2.30 -2.02 -4.53
CA ILE A 80 -3.68 -1.59 -4.34
C ILE A 80 -3.67 -0.52 -3.25
N THR A 81 -3.86 0.73 -3.64
CA THR A 81 -3.91 1.90 -2.74
C THR A 81 -5.34 2.36 -2.58
N ARG A 82 -5.77 2.66 -1.35
CA ARG A 82 -7.07 3.28 -1.08
C ARG A 82 -7.03 4.12 0.19
N GLY A 83 -7.12 5.45 0.03
CA GLY A 83 -6.78 6.38 1.09
C GLY A 83 -5.33 6.17 1.55
N CYS A 84 -5.06 6.39 2.83
CA CYS A 84 -3.72 6.29 3.43
C CYS A 84 -3.09 4.87 3.39
N ARG A 85 -3.82 3.82 2.97
CA ARG A 85 -3.33 2.44 3.00
C ARG A 85 -3.04 1.89 1.62
N SER A 86 -1.84 1.33 1.46
CA SER A 86 -1.43 0.57 0.27
C SER A 86 -1.16 -0.89 0.61
N TYR A 87 -1.45 -1.79 -0.33
CA TYR A 87 -1.21 -3.22 -0.19
C TYR A 87 -0.35 -3.71 -1.36
N HIS A 88 0.85 -4.19 -1.06
CA HIS A 88 1.79 -4.72 -2.04
C HIS A 88 1.63 -6.24 -2.15
N LEU A 89 1.31 -6.72 -3.36
CA LEU A 89 1.26 -8.14 -3.69
C LEU A 89 2.35 -8.50 -4.70
N GLN A 90 2.92 -9.70 -4.58
CA GLN A 90 3.82 -10.25 -5.59
C GLN A 90 3.47 -11.69 -5.99
N PHE A 91 3.75 -11.98 -7.25
CA PHE A 91 3.46 -13.24 -7.92
C PHE A 91 4.79 -13.83 -8.39
N ILE A 92 5.31 -14.80 -7.63
CA ILE A 92 6.59 -15.47 -7.92
C ILE A 92 6.27 -16.76 -8.66
N THR A 93 6.71 -16.88 -9.92
CA THR A 93 6.64 -18.13 -10.69
C THR A 93 8.06 -18.62 -10.96
N LEU A 94 8.40 -19.82 -10.48
CA LEU A 94 9.64 -20.52 -10.83
C LEU A 94 9.36 -21.69 -11.78
N GLU A 95 10.17 -21.82 -12.84
CA GLU A 95 10.18 -22.99 -13.72
C GLU A 95 10.67 -24.25 -12.98
N PRO A 96 10.47 -25.46 -13.53
CA PRO A 96 11.05 -26.68 -12.98
C PRO A 96 12.59 -26.69 -13.08
N ASN A 97 13.26 -27.12 -12.01
CA ASN A 97 14.71 -27.00 -11.80
C ASN A 97 15.22 -25.54 -11.87
N SER A 98 14.72 -24.68 -10.99
CA SER A 98 15.12 -23.26 -10.88
C SER A 98 15.27 -22.83 -9.42
N LEU A 99 16.05 -21.77 -9.20
CA LEU A 99 16.46 -21.26 -7.89
C LEU A 99 16.31 -19.74 -7.86
N PHE A 100 15.39 -19.23 -7.03
CA PHE A 100 15.39 -17.84 -6.59
C PHE A 100 16.53 -17.66 -5.59
N LEU A 101 17.45 -16.73 -5.86
CA LEU A 101 18.67 -16.55 -5.09
C LEU A 101 18.41 -15.98 -3.69
N PRO A 102 19.35 -16.14 -2.73
CA PRO A 102 19.21 -15.62 -1.37
C PRO A 102 18.98 -14.11 -1.29
N VAL A 103 17.87 -13.74 -0.64
CA VAL A 103 17.49 -12.36 -0.33
C VAL A 103 17.21 -12.19 1.16
N LEU A 104 17.51 -11.01 1.70
CA LEU A 104 17.00 -10.53 2.99
C LEU A 104 15.60 -9.94 2.77
N LEU A 105 14.61 -10.40 3.53
CA LEU A 105 13.26 -9.86 3.58
C LEU A 105 13.20 -8.62 4.50
N HIS A 106 12.58 -7.53 4.06
CA HIS A 106 12.47 -6.28 4.84
C HIS A 106 11.08 -6.04 5.44
N GLU A 107 10.02 -6.61 4.86
CA GLU A 107 8.63 -6.49 5.31
C GLU A 107 8.03 -7.86 5.65
N ASP A 108 7.03 -7.90 6.52
CA ASP A 108 6.38 -9.15 6.93
C ASP A 108 5.61 -9.78 5.76
N MET A 109 6.06 -10.93 5.27
CA MET A 109 5.52 -11.59 4.07
C MET A 109 4.57 -12.74 4.44
N VAL A 110 3.31 -12.67 4.02
CA VAL A 110 2.40 -13.83 4.03
C VAL A 110 2.20 -14.35 2.62
N PHE A 111 2.54 -15.62 2.39
CA PHE A 111 2.43 -16.23 1.07
C PHE A 111 1.56 -17.49 1.04
N TYR A 112 1.00 -17.75 -0.14
CA TYR A 112 0.22 -18.91 -0.53
C TYR A 112 0.84 -19.61 -1.74
N VAL A 113 1.04 -20.93 -1.66
CA VAL A 113 1.54 -21.74 -2.78
C VAL A 113 0.35 -22.16 -3.67
N HIS A 114 0.15 -21.44 -4.78
CA HIS A 114 -0.94 -21.71 -5.72
C HIS A 114 -0.71 -23.01 -6.51
N THR A 115 0.45 -23.17 -7.16
CA THR A 115 0.75 -24.37 -7.96
C THR A 115 2.16 -24.88 -7.73
N GLY A 116 2.40 -26.13 -8.14
CA GLY A 116 3.72 -26.74 -8.10
C GLY A 116 4.13 -27.29 -6.73
N SER A 117 5.43 -27.52 -6.60
CA SER A 117 6.09 -27.95 -5.37
C SER A 117 7.57 -27.57 -5.44
N GLY A 118 8.20 -27.38 -4.29
CA GLY A 118 9.61 -26.99 -4.21
C GLY A 118 10.12 -27.04 -2.78
N ARG A 119 11.02 -26.13 -2.44
CA ARG A 119 11.58 -25.94 -1.11
C ARG A 119 11.77 -24.47 -0.81
N LEU A 120 11.35 -24.09 0.39
CA LEU A 120 11.77 -22.86 1.06
C LEU A 120 12.89 -23.21 2.02
N SER A 121 14.00 -22.48 1.95
CA SER A 121 15.12 -22.54 2.89
C SER A 121 15.38 -21.13 3.44
N TRP A 122 15.61 -21.02 4.74
CA TRP A 122 15.86 -19.75 5.42
C TRP A 122 16.77 -19.93 6.65
N THR A 123 17.23 -18.84 7.24
CA THR A 123 17.96 -18.86 8.51
C THR A 123 17.18 -18.23 9.65
N ASP A 124 17.42 -18.80 10.82
CA ASP A 124 17.05 -18.33 12.15
C ASP A 124 18.36 -18.21 12.97
N GLU A 125 18.34 -17.54 14.12
CA GLU A 125 19.52 -16.97 14.81
C GLU A 125 20.77 -17.87 14.84
N ASP A 126 20.63 -19.17 15.17
CA ASP A 126 21.74 -20.15 15.17
C ASP A 126 21.68 -21.20 14.03
N HIS A 127 20.57 -21.30 13.28
CA HIS A 127 20.23 -22.50 12.51
C HIS A 127 19.59 -22.22 11.14
N SER A 128 20.06 -22.94 10.10
CA SER A 128 19.30 -23.04 8.84
C SER A 128 18.09 -23.95 9.00
N LYS A 129 16.94 -23.46 8.54
CA LYS A 129 15.64 -24.15 8.48
C LYS A 129 15.24 -24.36 7.02
N TYR A 130 14.49 -25.41 6.76
CA TYR A 130 13.91 -25.65 5.44
C TYR A 130 12.57 -26.38 5.55
N VAL A 131 11.75 -26.25 4.50
CA VAL A 131 10.49 -26.97 4.35
C VAL A 131 10.20 -27.22 2.87
N ASP A 132 9.64 -28.39 2.56
CA ASP A 132 9.28 -28.77 1.19
C ASP A 132 7.87 -28.28 0.85
N LEU A 133 7.77 -27.23 0.04
CA LEU A 133 6.54 -26.54 -0.37
C LEU A 133 5.65 -27.37 -1.31
N ARG A 134 4.33 -27.22 -1.16
CA ARG A 134 3.28 -27.89 -1.94
C ARG A 134 2.09 -26.95 -2.16
N ARG A 135 1.31 -27.18 -3.21
CA ARG A 135 0.01 -26.51 -3.44
C ARG A 135 -0.84 -26.47 -2.15
N GLY A 136 -1.29 -25.26 -1.79
CA GLY A 136 -2.10 -24.99 -0.62
C GLY A 136 -1.33 -24.66 0.65
N ASP A 137 0.00 -24.74 0.65
CA ASP A 137 0.79 -24.30 1.81
C ASP A 137 0.72 -22.77 1.96
N VAL A 138 0.59 -22.33 3.21
CA VAL A 138 0.54 -20.94 3.65
C VAL A 138 1.58 -20.74 4.75
N TYR A 139 2.28 -19.61 4.70
CA TYR A 139 3.29 -19.25 5.69
C TYR A 139 3.37 -17.73 5.89
N ARG A 140 3.60 -17.31 7.14
CA ARG A 140 4.06 -15.97 7.51
C ARG A 140 5.58 -16.05 7.72
N MET A 141 6.33 -15.30 6.94
CA MET A 141 7.77 -15.13 7.11
C MET A 141 8.03 -13.73 7.69
N PRO A 142 8.69 -13.63 8.86
CA PRO A 142 8.92 -12.34 9.48
C PRO A 142 10.01 -11.55 8.74
N GLN A 143 9.92 -10.22 8.78
CA GLN A 143 11.00 -9.34 8.32
C GLN A 143 12.35 -9.65 9.00
N GLY A 144 13.45 -9.28 8.36
CA GLY A 144 14.81 -9.67 8.77
C GLY A 144 15.21 -11.10 8.36
N THR A 145 14.28 -11.92 7.84
CA THR A 145 14.58 -13.29 7.41
C THR A 145 15.39 -13.31 6.10
N VAL A 146 16.56 -13.96 6.10
CA VAL A 146 17.25 -14.34 4.85
C VAL A 146 16.69 -15.66 4.34
N PHE A 147 16.15 -15.67 3.11
CA PHE A 147 15.54 -16.85 2.50
C PHE A 147 15.90 -17.05 1.01
N PHE A 148 15.67 -18.27 0.51
CA PHE A 148 15.72 -18.63 -0.90
C PHE A 148 14.70 -19.73 -1.24
N LEU A 149 14.31 -19.82 -2.52
CA LEU A 149 13.33 -20.78 -3.03
C LEU A 149 13.93 -21.64 -4.13
N GLN A 150 13.86 -22.97 -4.00
CA GLN A 150 14.20 -23.93 -5.04
C GLN A 150 12.93 -24.61 -5.54
N SER A 151 12.69 -24.65 -6.85
CA SER A 151 11.57 -25.39 -7.43
C SER A 151 11.83 -26.90 -7.49
N SER A 152 10.81 -27.69 -7.81
CA SER A 152 10.98 -29.13 -8.06
C SER A 152 11.93 -29.39 -9.22
N LEU A 153 12.90 -30.30 -9.02
CA LEU A 153 13.81 -30.75 -10.10
C LEU A 153 13.13 -31.71 -11.09
N GLU A 154 11.96 -32.24 -10.76
CA GLU A 154 11.16 -33.07 -11.68
C GLU A 154 10.48 -32.17 -12.72
N THR A 155 10.97 -32.20 -13.96
CA THR A 155 10.53 -31.35 -15.08
C THR A 155 9.10 -31.58 -15.55
N GLU A 156 8.50 -32.72 -15.21
CA GLU A 156 7.08 -33.02 -15.48
C GLU A 156 6.11 -32.33 -14.51
N ARG A 157 6.61 -31.64 -13.46
CA ARG A 157 5.74 -30.96 -12.48
C ARG A 157 5.32 -29.56 -12.93
N PRO A 158 4.12 -29.11 -12.53
CA PRO A 158 3.71 -27.72 -12.76
C PRO A 158 4.64 -26.74 -12.05
N LYS A 159 4.83 -25.57 -12.69
CA LYS A 159 5.62 -24.43 -12.18
C LYS A 159 5.24 -24.10 -10.74
N LEU A 160 6.24 -23.72 -9.93
CA LEU A 160 6.02 -23.27 -8.57
C LEU A 160 5.49 -21.83 -8.61
N ARG A 161 4.17 -21.65 -8.46
CA ARG A 161 3.53 -20.33 -8.35
C ARG A 161 3.25 -20.04 -6.88
N ILE A 162 3.77 -18.91 -6.39
CA ILE A 162 3.52 -18.39 -5.05
C ILE A 162 2.88 -17.00 -5.20
N HIS A 163 1.90 -16.70 -4.35
CA HIS A 163 1.21 -15.42 -4.28
C HIS A 163 1.42 -14.88 -2.87
N ALA A 164 2.11 -13.74 -2.75
CA ALA A 164 2.49 -13.12 -1.49
C ALA A 164 1.81 -11.76 -1.34
N ILE A 165 1.45 -11.42 -0.11
CA ILE A 165 1.18 -10.05 0.33
C ILE A 165 2.25 -9.66 1.35
N PHE A 166 2.66 -8.39 1.31
CA PHE A 166 3.58 -7.81 2.28
C PHE A 166 2.82 -6.86 3.20
N VAL A 167 3.20 -6.85 4.47
CA VAL A 167 2.69 -5.93 5.48
C VAL A 167 3.84 -5.03 5.89
N GLY A 168 3.87 -3.84 5.32
CA GLY A 168 4.72 -2.75 5.80
C GLY A 168 4.16 -2.16 7.09
N SER A 169 5.05 -1.60 7.90
CA SER A 169 4.73 -0.56 8.88
C SER A 169 4.70 0.80 8.17
N ASP A 170 3.81 1.69 8.58
CA ASP A 170 3.62 3.01 7.94
C ASP A 170 4.76 4.03 8.27
N ASP A 171 5.80 3.60 9.00
CA ASP A 171 6.86 4.44 9.61
C ASP A 171 8.11 4.73 8.74
N ASP A 172 8.38 3.99 7.65
CA ASP A 172 9.69 4.03 6.97
C ASP A 172 9.72 4.93 5.72
N PHE A 173 10.71 5.84 5.67
CA PHE A 173 10.80 6.94 4.71
C PHE A 173 10.77 6.51 3.22
N SER A 174 9.95 7.21 2.44
CA SER A 174 9.26 6.68 1.25
C SER A 174 10.06 6.56 -0.06
N GLU A 175 11.37 6.30 -0.01
CA GLU A 175 12.17 6.00 -1.23
C GLU A 175 12.62 4.52 -1.34
N GLN A 176 12.72 3.77 -0.23
CA GLN A 176 13.09 2.34 -0.29
C GLN A 176 11.90 1.37 -0.44
N ALA A 177 10.66 1.82 -0.14
CA ALA A 177 9.45 1.00 -0.05
C ALA A 177 9.04 0.21 -1.31
N THR A 178 9.67 0.43 -2.47
CA THR A 178 9.44 -0.41 -3.67
C THR A 178 10.12 -1.79 -3.56
N ARG A 179 11.09 -1.97 -2.64
CA ARG A 179 11.98 -3.15 -2.59
C ARG A 179 11.80 -3.94 -1.29
N VAL A 180 10.73 -4.72 -1.20
CA VAL A 180 10.40 -5.69 -0.13
C VAL A 180 11.53 -6.65 0.30
N TYR A 181 12.54 -6.88 -0.55
CA TYR A 181 13.70 -7.72 -0.21
C TYR A 181 14.98 -7.30 -0.96
N SER A 182 16.14 -7.52 -0.33
CA SER A 182 17.47 -7.22 -0.91
C SER A 182 18.29 -8.48 -1.19
N SER A 183 18.86 -8.56 -2.40
CA SER A 183 19.89 -9.55 -2.76
C SER A 183 21.07 -9.49 -1.80
N ILE A 184 21.42 -10.64 -1.21
CA ILE A 184 22.59 -10.75 -0.32
C ILE A 184 23.91 -10.42 -1.05
N ARG A 185 23.99 -10.67 -2.38
CA ARG A 185 25.14 -10.24 -3.19
C ARG A 185 25.24 -8.71 -3.25
N ASP A 186 24.12 -8.02 -3.39
CA ASP A 186 24.11 -6.55 -3.47
C ASP A 186 24.51 -5.94 -2.12
N MET A 187 23.98 -6.49 -1.02
CA MET A 187 24.33 -6.05 0.34
C MET A 187 25.81 -6.22 0.65
N VAL A 188 26.40 -7.37 0.32
CA VAL A 188 27.84 -7.61 0.53
C VAL A 188 28.68 -6.71 -0.39
N LEU A 189 28.30 -6.53 -1.65
CA LEU A 189 29.09 -5.73 -2.61
C LEU A 189 28.85 -4.21 -2.54
N GLY A 190 27.97 -3.74 -1.66
CA GLY A 190 27.88 -2.33 -1.29
C GLY A 190 29.06 -1.84 -0.42
N PHE A 191 29.84 -2.73 0.16
CA PHE A 191 30.99 -2.37 0.99
C PHE A 191 32.31 -2.27 0.21
N ASP A 192 33.13 -1.30 0.61
CA ASP A 192 34.46 -1.07 0.04
C ASP A 192 35.37 -2.31 0.08
N LYS A 193 36.22 -2.46 -0.96
CA LYS A 193 37.20 -3.57 -1.09
C LYS A 193 38.02 -3.81 0.18
N LYS A 194 38.45 -2.72 0.84
CA LYS A 194 39.23 -2.76 2.10
C LYS A 194 38.39 -3.22 3.30
N VAL A 195 37.13 -2.79 3.38
CA VAL A 195 36.19 -3.21 4.43
C VAL A 195 35.91 -4.70 4.29
N LEU A 196 35.64 -5.17 3.07
CA LEU A 196 35.44 -6.58 2.77
C LEU A 196 36.66 -7.45 3.11
N GLN A 197 37.86 -7.00 2.73
CA GLN A 197 39.12 -7.68 3.05
C GLN A 197 39.32 -7.81 4.57
N ALA A 198 39.05 -6.75 5.33
CA ALA A 198 39.20 -6.73 6.79
C ALA A 198 38.12 -7.57 7.51
N ALA A 199 36.86 -7.47 7.07
CA ALA A 199 35.73 -8.17 7.67
C ALA A 199 35.79 -9.69 7.45
N PHE A 200 35.98 -10.13 6.20
CA PHE A 200 36.07 -11.56 5.86
C PHE A 200 37.45 -12.17 6.14
N LYS A 201 38.49 -11.35 6.39
CA LYS A 201 39.89 -11.76 6.62
C LYS A 201 40.46 -12.65 5.51
N VAL A 202 40.07 -12.39 4.26
CA VAL A 202 40.54 -13.09 3.06
C VAL A 202 41.59 -12.28 2.29
N PRO A 203 42.45 -12.91 1.46
CA PRO A 203 43.37 -12.20 0.58
C PRO A 203 42.63 -11.27 -0.41
N GLU A 204 43.31 -10.19 -0.81
CA GLU A 204 42.77 -9.19 -1.73
C GLU A 204 42.30 -9.79 -3.07
N GLU A 205 43.04 -10.77 -3.60
CA GLU A 205 42.66 -11.54 -4.78
C GLU A 205 41.28 -12.21 -4.69
N VAL A 206 40.82 -12.58 -3.48
CA VAL A 206 39.53 -13.22 -3.28
C VAL A 206 38.42 -12.19 -3.41
N ILE A 207 38.60 -11.00 -2.80
CA ILE A 207 37.65 -9.89 -2.93
C ILE A 207 37.56 -9.43 -4.39
N GLU A 208 38.70 -9.32 -5.10
CA GLU A 208 38.70 -9.02 -6.54
C GLU A 208 37.92 -10.03 -7.38
N LYS A 209 38.06 -11.34 -7.10
CA LYS A 209 37.30 -12.39 -7.81
C LYS A 209 35.79 -12.31 -7.53
N ILE A 210 35.37 -11.84 -6.36
CA ILE A 210 33.94 -11.67 -6.03
C ILE A 210 33.38 -10.39 -6.67
N LEU A 211 34.14 -9.28 -6.64
CA LEU A 211 33.79 -7.99 -7.27
C LEU A 211 33.71 -8.12 -8.80
N ASN A 212 34.72 -8.72 -9.44
CA ASN A 212 34.78 -8.92 -10.88
C ASN A 212 33.83 -10.03 -11.39
N GLY A 213 33.13 -10.72 -10.49
CA GLY A 213 32.13 -11.73 -10.85
C GLY A 213 30.88 -11.09 -11.46
N THR A 214 30.42 -11.61 -12.60
CA THR A 214 29.15 -11.19 -13.22
C THR A 214 28.01 -11.31 -12.22
N LYS A 215 27.15 -10.29 -12.10
CA LYS A 215 25.93 -10.36 -11.28
C LYS A 215 24.96 -11.36 -11.95
N PRO A 216 24.57 -12.47 -11.28
CA PRO A 216 23.53 -13.34 -11.81
C PRO A 216 22.16 -12.65 -11.72
N PRO A 217 21.17 -13.05 -12.55
CA PRO A 217 19.79 -12.62 -12.37
C PRO A 217 19.22 -13.21 -11.07
N ALA A 218 18.12 -12.64 -10.56
CA ALA A 218 17.56 -13.01 -9.26
C ALA A 218 17.00 -14.44 -9.21
N ILE A 219 16.55 -14.96 -10.36
CA ILE A 219 16.17 -16.37 -10.55
C ILE A 219 17.16 -16.98 -11.55
N VAL A 220 17.72 -18.14 -11.22
CA VAL A 220 18.70 -18.87 -12.04
C VAL A 220 18.38 -20.36 -12.11
N HIS A 221 19.01 -21.06 -13.06
CA HIS A 221 18.85 -22.50 -13.20
C HIS A 221 19.29 -23.29 -11.97
N GLY A 222 18.52 -24.32 -11.63
CA GLY A 222 18.66 -25.11 -10.41
C GLY A 222 19.94 -25.95 -10.42
N VAL A 223 20.73 -25.82 -9.35
CA VAL A 223 21.99 -26.58 -9.17
C VAL A 223 21.67 -28.09 -9.06
N PRO A 224 22.22 -28.94 -9.95
CA PRO A 224 21.87 -30.36 -9.98
C PRO A 224 22.19 -31.11 -8.67
N ARG A 225 21.23 -31.89 -8.17
CA ARG A 225 21.38 -32.78 -6.99
C ARG A 225 22.25 -34.01 -7.28
N THR A 226 23.52 -33.78 -7.54
CA THR A 226 24.57 -34.76 -7.24
C THR A 226 24.51 -35.07 -5.73
N LYS A 227 24.58 -36.35 -5.36
CA LYS A 227 24.20 -36.80 -4.00
C LYS A 227 25.24 -36.33 -2.97
N ARG A 228 24.78 -35.48 -2.03
CA ARG A 228 25.47 -34.72 -0.95
C ARG A 228 25.74 -33.24 -1.25
N THR A 229 26.34 -32.93 -2.40
CA THR A 229 26.98 -31.63 -2.67
C THR A 229 26.07 -30.40 -2.46
N ALA A 230 24.80 -30.46 -2.87
CA ALA A 230 23.90 -29.31 -2.77
C ALA A 230 23.62 -28.88 -1.31
N TRP A 231 23.40 -29.83 -0.41
CA TRP A 231 23.20 -29.54 1.02
C TRP A 231 24.47 -29.02 1.69
N GLU A 232 25.63 -29.54 1.27
CA GLU A 232 26.94 -29.08 1.77
C GLU A 232 27.20 -27.63 1.33
N MET A 233 26.87 -27.26 0.08
CA MET A 233 26.97 -25.88 -0.41
C MET A 233 25.94 -24.93 0.22
N GLU A 234 24.68 -25.32 0.38
CA GLU A 234 23.67 -24.52 1.11
C GLU A 234 24.13 -24.25 2.55
N ALA A 235 24.56 -25.29 3.28
CA ALA A 235 25.04 -25.15 4.65
C ALA A 235 26.35 -24.35 4.74
N GLN A 236 27.24 -24.45 3.75
CA GLN A 236 28.49 -23.69 3.70
C GLN A 236 28.27 -22.21 3.35
N PHE A 237 27.29 -21.91 2.49
CA PHE A 237 26.88 -20.54 2.18
C PHE A 237 26.22 -19.86 3.39
N MET A 238 25.21 -20.51 4.01
CA MET A 238 24.54 -19.91 5.19
C MET A 238 25.49 -19.80 6.41
N ARG A 239 26.45 -20.73 6.59
CA ARG A 239 27.55 -20.57 7.56
C ARG A 239 28.40 -19.32 7.34
N GLY A 240 28.52 -18.86 6.10
CA GLY A 240 29.23 -17.62 5.76
C GLY A 240 28.48 -16.35 6.14
N LEU A 241 27.15 -16.42 6.31
CA LEU A 241 26.29 -15.28 6.64
C LEU A 241 26.06 -15.12 8.15
N ILE A 242 25.87 -16.23 8.88
CA ILE A 242 25.63 -16.21 10.36
C ILE A 242 26.89 -15.78 11.13
N GLY A 243 28.08 -15.92 10.53
CA GLY A 243 29.35 -15.51 11.12
C GLY A 243 29.96 -16.55 12.06
N THR A 244 31.29 -16.59 12.13
CA THR A 244 32.04 -17.71 12.71
C THR A 244 32.20 -17.63 14.24
N ARG A 245 31.14 -17.26 14.98
CA ARG A 245 31.14 -17.30 16.46
C ARG A 245 30.95 -18.73 16.94
N GLY A 246 32.06 -19.37 17.30
CA GLY A 246 32.11 -20.82 17.49
C GLY A 246 31.55 -21.31 18.83
N TYR A 247 30.42 -22.01 18.77
CA TYR A 247 30.09 -23.11 19.69
C TYR A 247 29.74 -24.38 18.91
N ASN A 248 30.47 -25.46 19.18
CA ASN A 248 30.25 -26.89 18.87
C ASN A 248 29.15 -27.30 17.85
N ILE A 249 29.25 -26.85 16.58
CA ILE A 249 28.37 -27.28 15.47
C ILE A 249 28.47 -28.81 15.16
N PHE A 250 29.38 -29.54 15.82
CA PHE A 250 29.55 -31.00 15.68
C PHE A 250 28.95 -31.86 16.83
N GLU A 251 28.08 -31.29 17.68
CA GLU A 251 27.06 -32.11 18.37
C GLU A 251 25.97 -32.54 17.37
N LEU A 252 26.27 -33.55 16.54
CA LEU A 252 25.29 -34.27 15.69
C LEU A 252 24.36 -35.18 16.53
N ASN A 253 23.87 -34.63 17.64
CA ASN A 253 23.00 -35.29 18.60
C ASN A 253 21.61 -35.39 17.96
N LYS A 254 21.11 -36.62 17.74
CA LYS A 254 19.87 -36.89 16.97
C LYS A 254 18.57 -36.53 17.71
N LYS A 255 18.54 -35.40 18.41
CA LYS A 255 17.28 -34.71 18.75
C LYS A 255 16.61 -34.36 17.43
N LYS A 256 15.41 -34.89 17.18
CA LYS A 256 14.65 -34.60 15.97
C LYS A 256 14.45 -33.08 15.88
N GLN A 257 15.05 -32.42 14.87
CA GLN A 257 14.64 -31.07 14.53
C GLN A 257 13.12 -31.07 14.32
N LYS A 258 12.40 -30.20 15.02
CA LYS A 258 10.97 -29.98 14.77
C LYS A 258 10.87 -29.38 13.37
N THR A 259 10.50 -30.19 12.38
CA THR A 259 10.19 -29.69 11.03
C THR A 259 9.07 -28.67 11.15
N THR A 260 9.32 -27.42 10.76
CA THR A 260 8.30 -26.36 10.71
C THR A 260 7.15 -26.85 9.83
N LYS A 261 6.00 -27.16 10.44
CA LYS A 261 4.84 -27.65 9.71
C LYS A 261 4.10 -26.43 9.16
N LEU A 262 4.17 -26.24 7.85
CA LEU A 262 3.33 -25.29 7.12
C LEU A 262 1.85 -25.55 7.42
N PHE A 263 1.06 -24.48 7.44
CA PHE A 263 -0.38 -24.62 7.34
C PHE A 263 -0.71 -24.96 5.89
N ASN A 264 -1.41 -26.08 5.63
CA ASN A 264 -1.92 -26.37 4.29
C ASN A 264 -3.44 -26.22 4.28
N ILE A 265 -3.96 -25.39 3.39
CA ILE A 265 -5.37 -24.96 3.41
C ILE A 265 -6.37 -26.06 3.04
N PHE A 266 -5.89 -27.20 2.55
CA PHE A 266 -6.72 -28.35 2.18
C PHE A 266 -6.86 -29.40 3.34
N SER A 267 -6.92 -29.06 4.67
CA SER A 267 -6.48 -29.99 5.78
C SER A 267 -7.25 -30.39 7.11
N GLU A 268 -8.16 -29.66 7.83
CA GLU A 268 -8.83 -30.17 9.11
C GLU A 268 -10.36 -30.64 9.23
N ASP A 269 -11.46 -30.04 8.69
CA ASP A 269 -12.81 -30.62 8.30
C ASP A 269 -13.64 -29.84 7.18
N LYS A 270 -14.16 -28.60 7.34
CA LYS A 270 -14.46 -27.47 6.37
C LYS A 270 -15.23 -26.30 7.07
N ASP A 271 -15.27 -25.06 6.53
CA ASP A 271 -16.08 -23.95 7.10
C ASP A 271 -17.50 -23.83 6.50
N PHE A 272 -17.66 -23.75 5.17
CA PHE A 272 -18.97 -23.81 4.50
C PHE A 272 -18.94 -24.74 3.27
N GLU A 273 -20.00 -25.52 3.03
CA GLU A 273 -20.14 -26.43 1.88
C GLU A 273 -21.62 -26.72 1.56
N ASN A 274 -22.01 -26.62 0.29
CA ASN A 274 -23.29 -27.08 -0.25
C ASN A 274 -23.14 -27.50 -1.74
N CYS A 275 -24.26 -27.80 -2.41
CA CYS A 275 -24.26 -28.24 -3.82
C CYS A 275 -23.78 -27.18 -4.82
N ASN A 276 -23.75 -25.91 -4.43
CA ASN A 276 -23.33 -24.81 -5.28
C ASN A 276 -21.82 -24.55 -5.13
N GLY A 277 -21.25 -24.80 -3.94
CA GLY A 277 -19.84 -24.57 -3.68
C GLY A 277 -19.41 -24.76 -2.23
N TRP A 278 -18.25 -24.22 -1.91
CA TRP A 278 -17.70 -24.20 -0.55
C TRP A 278 -16.75 -23.01 -0.37
N SER A 279 -16.43 -22.72 0.90
CA SER A 279 -15.35 -21.81 1.29
C SER A 279 -14.65 -22.33 2.56
N THR A 280 -13.39 -21.95 2.73
CA THR A 280 -12.68 -22.12 4.01
C THR A 280 -11.79 -20.92 4.27
N THR A 281 -11.99 -20.27 5.40
CA THR A 281 -11.01 -19.35 5.96
C THR A 281 -9.85 -20.17 6.52
N VAL A 282 -8.69 -19.54 6.76
CA VAL A 282 -7.63 -20.04 7.66
C VAL A 282 -8.13 -19.96 9.10
N THR A 283 -9.07 -20.85 9.40
CA THR A 283 -9.35 -21.40 10.72
C THR A 283 -9.19 -22.92 10.61
N ARG A 284 -9.19 -23.60 11.74
CA ARG A 284 -8.87 -25.04 11.86
C ARG A 284 -9.91 -25.93 11.12
N LYS A 285 -9.86 -26.09 9.77
CA LYS A 285 -10.70 -27.01 8.93
C LYS A 285 -10.26 -27.38 7.42
N ARG A 286 -11.05 -28.19 6.64
CA ARG A 286 -10.72 -29.07 5.41
C ARG A 286 -11.67 -28.79 4.19
N LEU A 287 -12.54 -29.77 3.83
CA LEU A 287 -12.60 -30.44 2.51
C LEU A 287 -13.34 -31.82 2.52
N SER A 288 -14.68 -31.93 2.31
CA SER A 288 -15.28 -33.27 2.02
C SER A 288 -16.56 -33.37 1.15
N ALA A 289 -16.90 -32.42 0.28
CA ALA A 289 -17.91 -32.62 -0.77
C ALA A 289 -17.72 -31.74 -2.04
N LEU A 290 -16.61 -31.90 -2.77
CA LEU A 290 -16.41 -31.24 -4.07
C LEU A 290 -17.41 -31.76 -5.14
N LYS A 291 -18.57 -31.10 -5.26
CA LYS A 291 -19.57 -31.38 -6.30
C LYS A 291 -20.44 -30.13 -6.53
N GLY A 292 -20.15 -29.40 -7.61
CA GLY A 292 -20.83 -28.14 -7.95
C GLY A 292 -22.02 -28.30 -8.89
N SER A 293 -22.78 -27.20 -9.04
CA SER A 293 -23.90 -27.00 -9.96
C SER A 293 -23.61 -25.89 -10.98
N ASP A 294 -24.48 -25.77 -11.99
CA ASP A 294 -24.29 -24.89 -13.14
C ASP A 294 -24.79 -23.46 -12.84
N GLY A 295 -23.87 -22.51 -12.71
CA GLY A 295 -24.14 -21.11 -12.35
C GLY A 295 -24.44 -20.89 -10.86
N SER A 296 -23.57 -20.15 -10.16
CA SER A 296 -23.70 -19.91 -8.72
C SER A 296 -23.06 -18.60 -8.27
N MET A 297 -23.45 -18.12 -7.09
CA MET A 297 -22.92 -16.91 -6.47
C MET A 297 -22.57 -17.15 -5.00
N MET A 298 -21.59 -16.42 -4.46
CA MET A 298 -21.67 -16.06 -3.04
C MET A 298 -22.76 -15.00 -2.90
N GLY A 299 -23.75 -15.26 -2.05
CA GLY A 299 -24.92 -14.39 -1.89
C GLY A 299 -24.52 -12.97 -1.45
N PRO A 300 -25.34 -11.94 -1.74
CA PRO A 300 -25.00 -10.56 -1.41
C PRO A 300 -24.69 -10.41 0.08
N HIS A 301 -23.52 -9.86 0.41
CA HIS A 301 -23.01 -9.77 1.78
C HIS A 301 -22.00 -8.61 1.92
N TRP A 302 -21.64 -8.24 3.15
CA TRP A 302 -20.53 -7.32 3.40
C TRP A 302 -19.57 -7.85 4.46
N ASN A 303 -18.32 -7.43 4.40
CA ASN A 303 -17.32 -7.70 5.44
C ASN A 303 -17.40 -6.62 6.53
N PRO A 304 -17.70 -6.95 7.81
CA PRO A 304 -17.83 -5.94 8.86
C PRO A 304 -16.50 -5.48 9.47
N ARG A 305 -15.41 -6.25 9.33
CA ARG A 305 -14.13 -5.98 10.02
C ARG A 305 -12.89 -5.84 9.14
N ALA A 306 -12.97 -6.26 7.87
CA ALA A 306 -11.82 -6.33 6.98
C ALA A 306 -12.16 -5.83 5.56
N THR A 307 -11.19 -5.22 4.90
CA THR A 307 -11.05 -5.25 3.44
C THR A 307 -10.60 -6.65 3.03
N GLU A 308 -11.26 -7.21 2.01
CA GLU A 308 -10.91 -8.47 1.35
C GLU A 308 -10.05 -8.15 0.12
N ILE A 309 -8.85 -8.73 0.04
CA ILE A 309 -7.90 -8.51 -1.05
C ILE A 309 -7.61 -9.85 -1.73
N ALA A 310 -8.21 -10.10 -2.88
CA ALA A 310 -8.32 -11.44 -3.45
C ALA A 310 -7.71 -11.60 -4.85
N VAL A 311 -6.95 -12.69 -5.02
CA VAL A 311 -6.32 -13.12 -6.26
C VAL A 311 -7.14 -14.23 -6.91
N VAL A 312 -7.57 -14.05 -8.15
CA VAL A 312 -8.28 -15.06 -8.93
C VAL A 312 -7.31 -16.16 -9.37
N LEU A 313 -7.56 -17.37 -8.89
CA LEU A 313 -6.72 -18.55 -9.08
C LEU A 313 -7.12 -19.40 -10.29
N GLN A 314 -8.39 -19.39 -10.70
CA GLN A 314 -8.88 -20.21 -11.82
C GLN A 314 -10.19 -19.67 -12.40
N GLY A 315 -10.27 -19.61 -13.74
CA GLY A 315 -11.44 -19.20 -14.51
C GLY A 315 -11.84 -17.74 -14.31
N GLN A 316 -13.13 -17.42 -14.42
CA GLN A 316 -13.63 -16.04 -14.40
C GLN A 316 -14.93 -15.86 -13.61
N GLY A 317 -15.17 -14.63 -13.15
CA GLY A 317 -16.37 -14.24 -12.42
C GLY A 317 -16.74 -12.77 -12.59
N MET A 318 -17.99 -12.44 -12.23
CA MET A 318 -18.46 -11.06 -12.05
C MET A 318 -18.57 -10.74 -10.57
N ILE A 319 -18.17 -9.52 -10.20
CA ILE A 319 -18.40 -8.96 -8.87
C ILE A 319 -19.24 -7.69 -9.01
N ARG A 320 -20.38 -7.67 -8.33
CA ARG A 320 -21.22 -6.47 -8.18
C ARG A 320 -20.92 -5.87 -6.83
N VAL A 321 -20.38 -4.65 -6.82
CA VAL A 321 -20.11 -3.88 -5.59
C VAL A 321 -21.15 -2.77 -5.47
N VAL A 322 -21.71 -2.63 -4.27
CA VAL A 322 -22.68 -1.60 -3.93
C VAL A 322 -22.01 -0.58 -3.00
N CYS A 323 -22.20 0.69 -3.32
CA CYS A 323 -21.92 1.81 -2.43
C CYS A 323 -23.23 2.21 -1.73
N SER A 324 -23.16 2.59 -0.45
CA SER A 324 -24.35 2.90 0.35
C SER A 324 -24.06 4.03 1.32
N GLY A 325 -23.94 5.24 0.77
CA GLY A 325 -23.96 6.48 1.53
C GLY A 325 -25.36 6.81 2.03
N ILE A 326 -25.45 7.53 3.16
CA ILE A 326 -26.71 8.12 3.66
C ILE A 326 -26.85 9.57 3.16
N SER A 327 -25.73 10.26 2.97
CA SER A 327 -25.70 11.53 2.23
C SER A 327 -25.41 11.31 0.74
N ASN A 328 -25.68 12.35 -0.06
CA ASN A 328 -25.38 12.36 -1.50
C ASN A 328 -23.95 12.83 -1.80
N GLU A 329 -23.10 13.00 -0.78
CA GLU A 329 -21.75 13.58 -0.90
C GLU A 329 -20.66 12.52 -1.15
N THR A 330 -20.95 11.22 -1.01
CA THR A 330 -19.96 10.17 -1.26
C THR A 330 -19.89 9.82 -2.75
N ASP A 331 -18.77 10.10 -3.42
CA ASP A 331 -18.51 9.76 -4.84
C ASP A 331 -18.38 8.24 -5.15
N CYS A 332 -18.69 7.39 -4.16
CA CYS A 332 -18.71 5.95 -4.31
C CYS A 332 -19.88 5.52 -5.22
N ARG A 333 -19.57 5.14 -6.48
CA ARG A 333 -20.54 4.62 -7.46
C ARG A 333 -20.62 3.09 -7.44
N ASN A 334 -21.83 2.55 -7.64
CA ASN A 334 -22.06 1.10 -7.73
C ASN A 334 -21.31 0.48 -8.91
N THR A 335 -20.22 -0.25 -8.67
CA THR A 335 -19.32 -0.79 -9.70
C THR A 335 -19.70 -2.22 -10.14
N ARG A 336 -19.31 -2.59 -11.37
CA ARG A 336 -19.30 -3.97 -11.90
C ARG A 336 -17.88 -4.32 -12.29
N LEU A 337 -17.42 -5.49 -11.89
CA LEU A 337 -16.04 -5.94 -12.11
C LEU A 337 -16.05 -7.32 -12.74
N LYS A 338 -15.54 -7.46 -13.96
CA LYS A 338 -15.20 -8.76 -14.54
C LYS A 338 -13.76 -9.12 -14.16
N VAL A 339 -13.55 -10.29 -13.57
CA VAL A 339 -12.22 -10.75 -13.11
C VAL A 339 -11.89 -12.16 -13.61
N GLU A 340 -10.62 -12.42 -13.96
CA GLU A 340 -10.14 -13.63 -14.66
C GLU A 340 -8.82 -14.22 -14.07
N GLU A 341 -8.39 -15.43 -14.45
CA GLU A 341 -7.20 -16.10 -13.85
C GLU A 341 -5.94 -15.23 -13.87
N GLY A 342 -5.58 -14.77 -12.68
CA GLY A 342 -4.51 -13.82 -12.43
C GLY A 342 -5.00 -12.70 -11.53
N ASP A 343 -6.05 -11.99 -11.95
CA ASP A 343 -6.53 -10.69 -11.46
C ASP A 343 -6.56 -10.56 -9.93
N VAL A 344 -6.24 -9.37 -9.42
CA VAL A 344 -6.47 -9.03 -8.01
C VAL A 344 -7.71 -8.13 -7.94
N PHE A 345 -8.56 -8.32 -6.94
CA PHE A 345 -9.59 -7.36 -6.57
C PHE A 345 -9.53 -7.03 -5.08
N ALA A 346 -9.93 -5.83 -4.69
CA ALA A 346 -9.99 -5.40 -3.30
C ALA A 346 -11.32 -4.71 -3.00
N ILE A 347 -12.03 -5.22 -1.98
CA ILE A 347 -13.36 -4.72 -1.60
C ILE A 347 -13.33 -4.38 -0.10
N PRO A 348 -13.47 -3.11 0.29
CA PRO A 348 -13.35 -2.70 1.68
C PRO A 348 -14.48 -3.20 2.57
N ARG A 349 -14.25 -3.11 3.88
CA ARG A 349 -15.31 -3.26 4.89
C ARG A 349 -16.55 -2.42 4.55
N PHE A 350 -17.70 -2.89 4.99
CA PHE A 350 -19.02 -2.26 4.83
C PHE A 350 -19.56 -2.06 3.41
N HIS A 351 -18.84 -2.46 2.35
CA HIS A 351 -19.39 -2.45 0.99
C HIS A 351 -20.15 -3.75 0.71
N PRO A 352 -21.47 -3.72 0.44
CA PRO A 352 -22.20 -4.92 0.07
C PRO A 352 -21.78 -5.40 -1.32
N MET A 353 -21.45 -6.67 -1.44
CA MET A 353 -20.94 -7.29 -2.67
C MET A 353 -21.60 -8.63 -2.96
N ALA A 354 -21.72 -8.95 -4.24
CA ALA A 354 -22.10 -10.27 -4.75
C ALA A 354 -21.01 -10.77 -5.71
N GLN A 355 -20.58 -12.01 -5.54
CA GLN A 355 -19.49 -12.64 -6.30
C GLN A 355 -20.07 -13.83 -7.09
N MET A 356 -20.04 -13.80 -8.42
CA MET A 356 -20.83 -14.68 -9.29
C MET A 356 -19.95 -15.40 -10.32
N ALA A 357 -20.15 -16.70 -10.48
CA ALA A 357 -19.54 -17.48 -11.56
C ALA A 357 -20.46 -17.56 -12.78
N PHE A 358 -19.85 -17.57 -13.97
CA PHE A 358 -20.52 -17.83 -15.23
C PHE A 358 -20.96 -19.30 -15.32
N ASN A 359 -22.02 -19.60 -16.09
CA ASN A 359 -22.61 -20.94 -16.14
C ASN A 359 -21.65 -22.04 -16.61
N ASN A 360 -20.69 -21.69 -17.48
CA ASN A 360 -19.78 -22.61 -18.15
C ASN A 360 -18.32 -22.54 -17.63
N ASP A 361 -18.06 -21.78 -16.56
CA ASP A 361 -16.70 -21.56 -16.04
C ASP A 361 -16.66 -21.76 -14.51
N THR A 362 -15.44 -21.81 -13.98
CA THR A 362 -15.17 -21.86 -12.54
C THR A 362 -14.81 -20.46 -12.07
N PHE A 363 -15.36 -19.97 -10.96
CA PHE A 363 -14.76 -18.83 -10.27
C PHE A 363 -14.06 -19.36 -9.02
N VAL A 364 -12.74 -19.13 -8.93
CA VAL A 364 -11.91 -19.55 -7.80
C VAL A 364 -10.94 -18.45 -7.44
N PHE A 365 -10.93 -18.00 -6.19
CA PHE A 365 -10.02 -16.97 -5.69
C PHE A 365 -9.52 -17.27 -4.26
N MET A 366 -8.41 -16.63 -3.88
CA MET A 366 -7.83 -16.64 -2.54
C MET A 366 -7.67 -15.21 -2.06
N GLY A 367 -8.19 -14.92 -0.87
CA GLY A 367 -8.25 -13.58 -0.29
C GLY A 367 -7.35 -13.43 0.93
N PHE A 368 -6.64 -12.32 1.05
CA PHE A 368 -6.03 -11.87 2.30
C PHE A 368 -7.03 -11.02 3.07
N SER A 369 -7.11 -11.24 4.39
CA SER A 369 -7.99 -10.49 5.28
C SER A 369 -7.18 -9.48 6.08
N THR A 370 -7.49 -8.20 5.91
CA THR A 370 -6.82 -7.08 6.60
C THR A 370 -7.13 -6.96 8.10
N SER A 371 -7.76 -7.98 8.71
CA SER A 371 -8.04 -8.04 10.14
C SER A 371 -7.49 -9.33 10.77
N THR A 372 -6.74 -9.17 11.87
CA THR A 372 -6.32 -10.28 12.75
C THR A 372 -7.51 -10.83 13.56
N LYS A 373 -8.49 -9.96 13.86
CA LYS A 373 -9.73 -10.30 14.59
C LYS A 373 -10.70 -10.99 13.62
N LYS A 374 -11.52 -11.94 14.12
CA LYS A 374 -12.42 -12.75 13.27
C LYS A 374 -13.38 -11.86 12.47
N ASN A 375 -13.13 -11.75 11.17
CA ASN A 375 -14.10 -11.28 10.20
C ASN A 375 -15.19 -12.37 10.02
N TYR A 376 -16.45 -11.94 9.97
CA TYR A 376 -17.63 -12.79 9.78
C TYR A 376 -18.52 -12.09 8.75
N PRO A 377 -18.49 -12.49 7.47
CA PRO A 377 -19.32 -11.90 6.42
C PRO A 377 -20.80 -11.90 6.80
N GLN A 378 -21.45 -10.74 6.66
CA GLN A 378 -22.86 -10.56 7.00
C GLN A 378 -23.69 -10.64 5.72
N PHE A 379 -24.56 -11.64 5.60
CA PHE A 379 -25.34 -11.89 4.39
C PHE A 379 -26.64 -11.09 4.38
N LEU A 380 -27.10 -10.73 3.19
CA LEU A 380 -28.39 -10.08 2.93
C LEU A 380 -29.43 -11.07 2.36
N ALA A 381 -29.00 -12.18 1.76
CA ALA A 381 -29.88 -13.22 1.21
C ALA A 381 -29.59 -14.62 1.78
N GLY A 382 -30.58 -15.51 1.69
CA GLY A 382 -30.49 -16.89 2.17
C GLY A 382 -30.66 -17.08 3.68
N LYS A 383 -30.39 -18.29 4.16
CA LYS A 383 -30.58 -18.68 5.57
C LYS A 383 -29.60 -18.03 6.55
N ALA A 384 -28.44 -17.57 6.10
CA ALA A 384 -27.51 -16.80 6.93
C ALA A 384 -27.77 -15.28 6.86
N SER A 385 -28.83 -14.84 6.18
CA SER A 385 -29.14 -13.41 6.06
C SER A 385 -29.47 -12.78 7.42
N VAL A 386 -28.92 -11.59 7.67
CA VAL A 386 -29.30 -10.76 8.83
C VAL A 386 -30.81 -10.46 8.84
N LEU A 387 -31.44 -10.41 7.67
CA LEU A 387 -32.89 -10.19 7.53
C LEU A 387 -33.73 -11.35 8.10
N GLN A 388 -33.15 -12.55 8.29
CA GLN A 388 -33.81 -13.67 9.01
C GLN A 388 -33.83 -13.45 10.53
N THR A 389 -33.05 -12.50 11.05
CA THR A 389 -32.90 -12.23 12.51
C THR A 389 -33.63 -10.98 12.97
N LEU A 390 -34.01 -10.09 12.04
CA LEU A 390 -34.75 -8.87 12.32
C LEU A 390 -36.26 -9.15 12.48
N ASP A 391 -36.95 -8.31 13.25
CA ASP A 391 -38.40 -8.42 13.39
C ASP A 391 -39.13 -8.14 12.07
N LYS A 392 -40.18 -8.90 11.80
CA LYS A 392 -40.95 -8.80 10.55
C LYS A 392 -41.68 -7.47 10.41
N GLY A 393 -42.18 -6.92 11.52
CA GLY A 393 -42.81 -5.60 11.54
C GLY A 393 -41.81 -4.48 11.25
N VAL A 394 -40.59 -4.58 11.81
CA VAL A 394 -39.49 -3.68 11.45
C VAL A 394 -39.16 -3.77 9.96
N LEU A 395 -38.96 -4.96 9.41
CA LEU A 395 -38.71 -5.16 7.97
C LEU A 395 -39.85 -4.65 7.09
N SER A 396 -41.10 -4.88 7.50
CA SER A 396 -42.32 -4.39 6.83
C SER A 396 -42.34 -2.87 6.73
N VAL A 397 -41.93 -2.17 7.79
CA VAL A 397 -41.78 -0.70 7.80
C VAL A 397 -40.56 -0.27 6.96
N SER A 398 -39.39 -0.88 7.14
CA SER A 398 -38.15 -0.51 6.45
C SER A 398 -38.25 -0.65 4.92
N PHE A 399 -38.94 -1.68 4.42
CA PHE A 399 -39.16 -1.88 2.98
C PHE A 399 -40.49 -1.32 2.48
N ASN A 400 -41.35 -0.77 3.36
CA ASN A 400 -42.70 -0.29 3.05
C ASN A 400 -43.57 -1.34 2.33
N ILE A 401 -43.61 -2.56 2.87
CA ILE A 401 -44.35 -3.73 2.34
C ILE A 401 -45.11 -4.45 3.45
N GLU A 402 -46.15 -5.21 3.12
CA GLU A 402 -46.83 -6.07 4.10
C GLU A 402 -45.92 -7.17 4.68
N ASN A 403 -46.13 -7.55 5.95
CA ASN A 403 -45.55 -8.76 6.58
C ASN A 403 -45.71 -10.02 5.71
N THR A 404 -46.83 -10.15 4.99
CA THR A 404 -47.12 -11.25 4.06
C THR A 404 -46.14 -11.31 2.88
N THR A 405 -45.56 -10.17 2.51
CA THR A 405 -44.55 -10.02 1.46
C THR A 405 -43.14 -10.20 2.03
N VAL A 406 -42.87 -9.78 3.28
CA VAL A 406 -41.63 -10.12 4.01
C VAL A 406 -41.47 -11.65 4.10
N ASP A 407 -42.54 -12.37 4.44
CA ASP A 407 -42.51 -13.85 4.47
C ASP A 407 -42.23 -14.47 3.09
N ARG A 408 -42.77 -13.88 2.02
CA ARG A 408 -42.50 -14.31 0.63
C ARG A 408 -41.10 -13.95 0.14
N LEU A 409 -40.45 -12.94 0.73
CA LEU A 409 -39.08 -12.55 0.43
C LEU A 409 -38.07 -13.50 1.11
N LEU A 410 -38.29 -13.83 2.38
CA LEU A 410 -37.32 -14.54 3.22
C LEU A 410 -37.41 -16.07 3.13
N ALA A 411 -38.58 -16.64 2.84
CA ALA A 411 -38.79 -18.09 2.84
C ALA A 411 -38.22 -18.86 1.62
N PRO A 412 -38.23 -18.35 0.36
CA PRO A 412 -37.89 -19.17 -0.81
C PRO A 412 -36.43 -19.63 -0.90
N GLN A 413 -35.47 -18.82 -0.44
CA GLN A 413 -34.06 -19.17 -0.56
C GLN A 413 -33.66 -20.16 0.54
N HIS A 414 -33.45 -21.41 0.14
CA HIS A 414 -33.13 -22.50 1.05
C HIS A 414 -31.62 -22.73 1.24
N ASP A 415 -30.77 -22.15 0.40
CA ASP A 415 -29.32 -22.09 0.62
C ASP A 415 -28.94 -20.98 1.61
N SER A 416 -27.68 -21.02 2.09
CA SER A 416 -27.24 -20.19 3.22
C SER A 416 -26.22 -19.11 2.86
N VAL A 417 -25.17 -19.45 2.10
CA VAL A 417 -24.01 -18.57 1.82
C VAL A 417 -23.70 -18.56 0.32
N ILE A 418 -23.53 -19.74 -0.30
CA ILE A 418 -23.36 -19.88 -1.74
C ILE A 418 -24.69 -20.32 -2.34
N LEU A 419 -25.27 -19.51 -3.22
CA LEU A 419 -26.62 -19.67 -3.77
C LEU A 419 -26.54 -20.10 -5.24
N GLY A 420 -27.47 -20.94 -5.70
CA GLY A 420 -27.63 -21.23 -7.12
C GLY A 420 -28.07 -19.97 -7.87
N CYS A 421 -27.37 -19.60 -8.93
CA CYS A 421 -27.57 -18.34 -9.65
C CYS A 421 -27.19 -18.50 -11.13
N THR A 422 -28.00 -19.28 -11.85
CA THR A 422 -27.82 -19.50 -13.29
C THR A 422 -27.96 -18.19 -14.07
N SER A 423 -26.98 -17.90 -14.93
CA SER A 423 -26.88 -16.69 -15.77
C SER A 423 -26.71 -15.36 -15.03
N CYS A 424 -26.45 -15.35 -13.73
CA CYS A 424 -26.32 -14.10 -12.97
C CYS A 424 -25.05 -13.30 -13.34
N ALA A 425 -23.94 -13.98 -13.61
CA ALA A 425 -22.73 -13.33 -14.10
C ALA A 425 -22.90 -12.84 -15.55
N GLU A 426 -23.57 -13.61 -16.41
CA GLU A 426 -23.90 -13.23 -17.78
C GLU A 426 -24.80 -11.98 -17.86
N GLU A 427 -25.79 -11.85 -16.97
CA GLU A 427 -26.69 -10.68 -16.91
C GLU A 427 -25.97 -9.43 -16.38
N GLU A 428 -25.14 -9.57 -15.34
CA GLU A 428 -24.30 -8.47 -14.83
C GLU A 428 -23.23 -8.04 -15.85
N LEU A 429 -22.65 -8.98 -16.61
CA LEU A 429 -21.75 -8.66 -17.72
C LEU A 429 -22.48 -7.88 -18.81
N ARG A 430 -23.67 -8.32 -19.25
CA ARG A 430 -24.44 -7.57 -20.26
C ARG A 430 -24.78 -6.15 -19.77
N MET A 431 -25.16 -5.99 -18.50
CA MET A 431 -25.40 -4.65 -17.93
C MET A 431 -24.14 -3.78 -17.92
N MET A 432 -22.96 -4.35 -17.64
CA MET A 432 -21.68 -3.64 -17.70
C MET A 432 -21.32 -3.23 -19.13
N GLU A 433 -21.47 -4.12 -20.11
CA GLU A 433 -21.25 -3.85 -21.54
C GLU A 433 -22.21 -2.76 -22.04
N GLU A 434 -23.49 -2.88 -21.71
CA GLU A 434 -24.54 -1.89 -21.99
C GLU A 434 -24.29 -0.51 -21.33
N GLU A 435 -23.56 -0.44 -20.22
CA GLU A 435 -23.18 0.82 -19.58
C GLU A 435 -21.97 1.46 -20.30
N MET A 436 -20.93 0.67 -20.56
CA MET A 436 -19.73 1.11 -21.31
C MET A 436 -20.05 1.59 -22.73
N GLU A 437 -21.00 0.96 -23.44
CA GLU A 437 -21.42 1.41 -24.77
C GLU A 437 -22.11 2.79 -24.73
N LYS A 438 -22.96 3.03 -23.72
CA LYS A 438 -23.68 4.30 -23.53
C LYS A 438 -22.71 5.43 -23.18
N GLU A 439 -21.70 5.15 -22.36
CA GLU A 439 -20.64 6.10 -22.00
C GLU A 439 -19.82 6.49 -23.24
N LYS A 440 -19.35 5.51 -24.02
CA LYS A 440 -18.64 5.74 -25.29
C LYS A 440 -19.51 6.42 -26.35
N GLU A 441 -20.83 6.24 -26.33
CA GLU A 441 -21.75 7.01 -27.20
C GLU A 441 -21.93 8.46 -26.70
N ALA A 442 -21.91 8.71 -25.40
CA ALA A 442 -21.98 10.05 -24.83
C ALA A 442 -20.67 10.84 -25.04
N GLU A 443 -19.52 10.18 -24.90
CA GLU A 443 -18.18 10.69 -25.21
C GLU A 443 -18.08 11.16 -26.67
N ARG A 444 -18.33 10.27 -27.64
CA ARG A 444 -18.31 10.62 -29.07
C ARG A 444 -19.26 11.75 -29.44
N LYS A 445 -20.39 11.92 -28.73
CA LYS A 445 -21.30 13.07 -28.91
C LYS A 445 -20.73 14.37 -28.34
N ARG A 446 -19.95 14.32 -27.25
CA ARG A 446 -19.20 15.49 -26.75
C ARG A 446 -18.11 15.89 -27.74
N GLU A 447 -17.34 14.93 -28.25
CA GLU A 447 -16.33 15.16 -29.30
C GLU A 447 -16.96 15.77 -30.57
N GLU A 448 -18.07 15.20 -31.07
CA GLU A 448 -18.77 15.71 -32.24
C GLU A 448 -19.33 17.12 -32.00
N GLU A 449 -19.87 17.41 -30.82
CA GLU A 449 -20.35 18.74 -30.48
C GLU A 449 -19.21 19.77 -30.35
N GLU A 450 -18.06 19.38 -29.77
CA GLU A 450 -16.88 20.24 -29.68
C GLU A 450 -16.26 20.51 -31.06
N ALA A 451 -16.12 19.47 -31.89
CA ALA A 451 -15.67 19.62 -33.28
C ALA A 451 -16.63 20.51 -34.09
N ARG A 452 -17.95 20.38 -33.87
CA ARG A 452 -18.97 21.25 -34.49
C ARG A 452 -18.84 22.70 -34.01
N LYS A 453 -18.58 22.95 -32.71
CA LYS A 453 -18.34 24.30 -32.18
C LYS A 453 -17.11 24.94 -32.82
N LYS A 454 -15.97 24.25 -32.82
CA LYS A 454 -14.71 24.70 -33.47
C LYS A 454 -14.90 24.97 -34.97
N ALA A 455 -15.68 24.13 -35.66
CA ALA A 455 -15.99 24.32 -37.08
C ALA A 455 -16.98 25.48 -37.35
N GLU A 456 -17.89 25.79 -36.43
CA GLU A 456 -18.76 26.96 -36.54
C GLU A 456 -18.01 28.26 -36.24
N GLU A 457 -17.15 28.26 -35.21
CA GLU A 457 -16.27 29.36 -34.82
C GLU A 457 -15.35 29.77 -35.97
N LYS A 458 -14.58 28.82 -36.52
CA LYS A 458 -13.74 29.08 -37.71
C LYS A 458 -14.53 29.65 -38.90
N ARG A 459 -15.76 29.17 -39.13
CA ARG A 459 -16.61 29.72 -40.21
C ARG A 459 -17.10 31.14 -39.95
N ARG A 460 -17.21 31.57 -38.69
CA ARG A 460 -17.50 32.97 -38.32
C ARG A 460 -16.27 33.84 -38.54
N GLU A 461 -15.07 33.36 -38.19
CA GLU A 461 -13.80 34.04 -38.46
C GLU A 461 -13.59 34.24 -39.98
N GLU A 462 -13.79 33.19 -40.79
CA GLU A 462 -13.72 33.26 -42.26
C GLU A 462 -14.76 34.24 -42.84
N GLU A 463 -15.96 34.33 -42.27
CA GLU A 463 -16.99 35.28 -42.72
C GLU A 463 -16.68 36.72 -42.28
N GLU A 464 -16.08 36.94 -41.10
CA GLU A 464 -15.59 38.26 -40.68
C GLU A 464 -14.38 38.73 -41.48
N ALA A 465 -13.41 37.86 -41.75
CA ALA A 465 -12.26 38.17 -42.59
C ALA A 465 -12.73 38.66 -43.97
N ARG A 466 -13.61 37.89 -44.64
CA ARG A 466 -14.16 38.28 -45.94
C ARG A 466 -14.94 39.60 -45.91
N LYS A 467 -15.65 39.91 -44.82
CA LYS A 467 -16.34 41.22 -44.66
C LYS A 467 -15.35 42.38 -44.53
N ARG A 468 -14.22 42.17 -43.85
CA ARG A 468 -13.15 43.19 -43.72
C ARG A 468 -12.49 43.44 -45.07
N GLU A 469 -12.16 42.38 -45.82
CA GLU A 469 -11.67 42.46 -47.20
C GLU A 469 -12.65 43.19 -48.15
N GLU A 470 -13.96 42.86 -48.08
CA GLU A 470 -15.00 43.50 -48.89
C GLU A 470 -15.19 44.99 -48.55
N GLU A 471 -15.06 45.36 -47.26
CA GLU A 471 -15.11 46.77 -46.83
C GLU A 471 -13.84 47.55 -47.24
N GLU A 472 -12.67 46.91 -47.22
CA GLU A 472 -11.39 47.50 -47.63
C GLU A 472 -11.33 47.73 -49.15
N ALA A 473 -11.62 46.71 -49.96
CA ALA A 473 -11.70 46.83 -51.42
C ALA A 473 -12.71 47.91 -51.86
N ARG A 474 -13.83 48.06 -51.13
CA ARG A 474 -14.80 49.13 -51.38
C ARG A 474 -14.25 50.52 -51.04
N LYS A 475 -13.43 50.67 -50.00
CA LYS A 475 -12.75 51.94 -49.69
C LYS A 475 -11.73 52.29 -50.78
N GLU A 476 -10.97 51.32 -51.26
CA GLU A 476 -10.05 51.51 -52.39
C GLU A 476 -10.77 51.93 -53.68
N GLU A 477 -11.93 51.34 -53.99
CA GLU A 477 -12.73 51.76 -55.16
C GLU A 477 -13.25 53.20 -55.00
N GLU A 478 -13.72 53.59 -53.81
CA GLU A 478 -14.19 54.95 -53.54
C GLU A 478 -13.04 55.98 -53.57
N GLU A 479 -11.86 55.63 -53.06
CA GLU A 479 -10.61 56.40 -53.21
C GLU A 479 -10.22 56.56 -54.67
N ARG A 480 -10.17 55.47 -55.45
CA ARG A 480 -9.76 55.50 -56.85
C ARG A 480 -10.70 56.37 -57.69
N ARG A 481 -12.02 56.26 -57.46
CA ARG A 481 -13.01 57.11 -58.12
C ARG A 481 -12.85 58.60 -57.81
N LYS A 482 -12.52 58.98 -56.57
CA LYS A 482 -12.21 60.38 -56.24
C LYS A 482 -10.99 60.89 -57.00
N ARG A 483 -9.93 60.08 -57.10
CA ARG A 483 -8.71 60.41 -57.86
C ARG A 483 -9.00 60.52 -59.37
N GLU A 484 -9.83 59.63 -59.92
CA GLU A 484 -10.31 59.69 -61.32
C GLU A 484 -11.13 60.96 -61.58
N GLU A 485 -12.03 61.35 -60.67
CA GLU A 485 -12.84 62.58 -60.76
C GLU A 485 -11.97 63.86 -60.63
N GLU A 486 -10.94 63.87 -59.77
CA GLU A 486 -9.94 64.95 -59.68
C GLU A 486 -9.07 65.06 -60.95
N GLU A 487 -8.68 63.93 -61.56
CA GLU A 487 -7.87 63.93 -62.78
C GLU A 487 -8.65 64.43 -64.02
N GLU A 488 -9.96 64.13 -64.13
CA GLU A 488 -10.82 64.75 -65.14
C GLU A 488 -10.93 66.27 -64.94
N GLU A 489 -11.05 66.76 -63.70
CA GLU A 489 -11.12 68.21 -63.46
C GLU A 489 -9.79 68.90 -63.80
N ALA A 490 -8.65 68.28 -63.49
CA ALA A 490 -7.33 68.76 -63.90
C ALA A 490 -7.19 68.84 -65.43
N LYS A 491 -7.52 67.75 -66.15
CA LYS A 491 -7.46 67.72 -67.63
C LYS A 491 -8.37 68.77 -68.29
N ARG A 492 -9.55 69.03 -67.72
CA ARG A 492 -10.45 70.11 -68.20
C ARG A 492 -9.82 71.50 -68.05
N ARG A 493 -9.13 71.76 -66.95
CA ARG A 493 -8.39 73.02 -66.72
C ARG A 493 -7.21 73.14 -67.71
N GLU A 494 -6.49 72.06 -67.97
CA GLU A 494 -5.41 72.04 -68.97
C GLU A 494 -5.90 72.22 -70.41
N GLU A 495 -7.03 71.60 -70.82
CA GLU A 495 -7.59 71.78 -72.17
C GLU A 495 -7.99 73.24 -72.42
N GLU A 496 -8.57 73.93 -71.42
CA GLU A 496 -8.92 75.35 -71.55
C GLU A 496 -7.67 76.24 -71.71
N GLU A 497 -6.57 75.93 -71.01
CA GLU A 497 -5.31 76.66 -71.18
C GLU A 497 -4.64 76.34 -72.52
N ALA A 498 -4.65 75.08 -72.96
CA ALA A 498 -4.11 74.65 -74.25
C ALA A 498 -4.84 75.33 -75.43
N LYS A 499 -6.16 75.48 -75.35
CA LYS A 499 -6.98 76.19 -76.36
C LYS A 499 -6.51 77.63 -76.58
N ARG A 500 -6.21 78.35 -75.49
CA ARG A 500 -5.69 79.74 -75.55
C ARG A 500 -4.32 79.82 -76.22
N LYS A 501 -3.47 78.80 -76.05
CA LYS A 501 -2.14 78.73 -76.69
C LYS A 501 -2.23 78.37 -78.17
N ALA A 502 -3.18 77.52 -78.56
CA ALA A 502 -3.38 77.10 -79.94
C ALA A 502 -3.79 78.25 -80.88
N GLU A 503 -4.64 79.18 -80.42
CA GLU A 503 -5.02 80.38 -81.19
C GLU A 503 -3.82 81.31 -81.49
N GLU A 504 -2.78 81.31 -80.66
CA GLU A 504 -1.57 82.15 -80.85
C GLU A 504 -0.55 81.51 -81.84
N GLU A 505 -0.56 80.18 -81.97
CA GLU A 505 0.29 79.42 -82.89
C GLU A 505 -0.23 79.46 -84.33
N GLU A 506 -1.55 79.31 -84.54
CA GLU A 506 -2.12 79.21 -85.89
C GLU A 506 -1.89 80.48 -86.74
N ALA A 507 -1.78 81.64 -86.06
CA ALA A 507 -1.46 82.92 -86.69
C ALA A 507 -0.03 82.95 -87.30
N LYS A 508 0.94 82.26 -86.70
CA LYS A 508 2.35 82.28 -87.12
C LYS A 508 2.67 81.24 -88.19
N ARG A 509 1.95 80.12 -88.19
CA ARG A 509 2.20 78.98 -89.09
C ARG A 509 1.76 79.22 -90.54
N ARG A 510 0.76 80.09 -90.75
CA ARG A 510 0.20 80.39 -92.09
C ARG A 510 1.16 81.17 -93.03
N GLU A 511 2.33 81.59 -92.56
CA GLU A 511 3.30 82.42 -93.32
C GLU A 511 4.42 81.61 -94.01
N ARG A 512 4.66 80.32 -93.66
CA ARG A 512 5.95 79.64 -93.98
C ARG A 512 5.91 78.35 -94.80
N GLU A 513 4.77 77.65 -94.93
CA GLU A 513 4.78 76.23 -95.34
C GLU A 513 4.20 75.91 -96.74
N GLN A 514 3.98 76.89 -97.63
CA GLN A 514 3.51 76.64 -99.02
C GLN A 514 4.56 76.82 -100.12
N GLU A 515 5.83 77.10 -99.78
CA GLU A 515 6.91 77.26 -100.77
C GLU A 515 7.53 75.92 -101.22
N GLU A 516 7.73 74.97 -100.30
CA GLU A 516 8.44 73.70 -100.58
C GLU A 516 7.52 72.47 -100.74
N ALA A 517 6.20 72.69 -100.70
CA ALA A 517 5.22 71.66 -101.02
C ALA A 517 5.28 71.30 -102.52
N ARG A 518 5.86 70.12 -102.82
CA ARG A 518 6.04 69.47 -104.16
C ARG A 518 7.28 69.92 -104.95
N LYS A 519 8.45 69.35 -104.62
CA LYS A 519 9.18 68.39 -105.51
C LYS A 519 10.53 67.93 -104.91
N ARG A 520 10.79 66.61 -104.95
CA ARG A 520 12.11 65.93 -104.83
C ARG A 520 12.78 65.76 -103.45
N GLU A 521 12.03 65.30 -102.44
CA GLU A 521 12.65 64.42 -101.42
C GLU A 521 12.21 62.94 -101.53
N GLU A 522 11.18 62.66 -102.34
CA GLU A 522 10.61 61.34 -102.63
C GLU A 522 11.53 60.41 -103.48
N GLU A 523 12.86 60.66 -103.50
CA GLU A 523 13.85 59.89 -104.29
C GLU A 523 15.18 59.65 -103.54
N GLU A 524 15.70 60.62 -102.76
CA GLU A 524 16.83 60.37 -101.83
C GLU A 524 16.43 59.44 -100.67
N GLU A 525 15.14 59.45 -100.30
CA GLU A 525 14.57 58.58 -99.27
C GLU A 525 14.85 57.08 -99.53
N ALA A 526 15.00 56.67 -100.79
CA ALA A 526 15.29 55.29 -101.17
C ALA A 526 16.72 54.82 -100.88
N LYS A 527 17.69 55.71 -100.60
CA LYS A 527 19.09 55.34 -100.30
C LYS A 527 19.53 55.66 -98.87
N ARG A 528 18.90 56.63 -98.21
CA ARG A 528 19.16 56.89 -96.80
C ARG A 528 18.65 55.76 -95.89
N ARG A 529 17.50 55.16 -96.25
CA ARG A 529 16.89 54.00 -95.54
C ARG A 529 17.79 52.76 -95.42
N GLU A 530 18.80 52.60 -96.27
CA GLU A 530 19.77 51.48 -96.18
C GLU A 530 20.81 51.69 -95.05
N ARG A 531 21.11 52.94 -94.68
CA ARG A 531 22.01 53.25 -93.55
C ARG A 531 21.30 53.31 -92.21
N GLU A 532 20.05 53.77 -92.20
CA GLU A 532 19.25 53.89 -90.98
C GLU A 532 18.95 52.52 -90.33
N GLN A 533 18.92 51.44 -91.11
CA GLN A 533 18.76 50.08 -90.57
C GLN A 533 19.97 49.59 -89.74
N GLU A 534 21.20 50.07 -89.97
CA GLU A 534 22.36 49.64 -89.18
C GLU A 534 22.43 50.35 -87.81
N GLU A 535 22.03 51.63 -87.74
CA GLU A 535 21.94 52.34 -86.46
C GLU A 535 20.72 51.92 -85.64
N ALA A 536 19.57 51.65 -86.29
CA ALA A 536 18.38 51.15 -85.63
C ALA A 536 18.65 49.82 -84.89
N ARG A 537 19.42 48.91 -85.51
CA ARG A 537 19.79 47.64 -84.88
C ARG A 537 20.64 47.83 -83.62
N LYS A 538 21.63 48.73 -83.64
CA LYS A 538 22.50 48.99 -82.48
C LYS A 538 21.73 49.64 -81.32
N ARG A 539 20.74 50.50 -81.61
CA ARG A 539 19.82 51.02 -80.57
C ARG A 539 18.91 49.94 -79.99
N GLY A 540 18.38 49.04 -80.81
CA GLY A 540 17.56 47.92 -80.32
C GLY A 540 18.32 46.98 -79.39
N GLU A 541 19.57 46.64 -79.73
CA GLU A 541 20.45 45.82 -78.88
C GLU A 541 20.85 46.54 -77.57
N GLU A 542 20.89 47.89 -77.53
CA GLU A 542 21.14 48.66 -76.30
C GLU A 542 19.89 48.85 -75.43
N GLU A 543 18.72 49.10 -76.02
CA GLU A 543 17.44 49.19 -75.28
C GLU A 543 17.04 47.86 -74.65
N ALA A 544 17.21 46.74 -75.38
CA ALA A 544 16.90 45.41 -74.85
C ALA A 544 17.69 45.13 -73.56
N ARG A 545 19.01 45.37 -73.58
CA ARG A 545 19.88 45.14 -72.43
C ARG A 545 19.52 46.03 -71.23
N LYS A 546 19.10 47.28 -71.46
CA LYS A 546 18.65 48.18 -70.39
C LYS A 546 17.34 47.72 -69.75
N ARG A 547 16.44 47.09 -70.51
CA ARG A 547 15.19 46.52 -69.98
C ARG A 547 15.45 45.28 -69.14
N GLU A 548 16.31 44.36 -69.60
CA GLU A 548 16.77 43.22 -68.79
C GLU A 548 17.46 43.69 -67.48
N GLU A 549 18.31 44.72 -67.55
CA GLU A 549 19.03 45.29 -66.41
C GLU A 549 18.11 46.04 -65.43
N GLU A 550 17.00 46.63 -65.89
CA GLU A 550 15.98 47.26 -65.04
C GLU A 550 15.00 46.23 -64.44
N GLU A 551 14.65 45.19 -65.19
CA GLU A 551 13.75 44.11 -64.75
C GLU A 551 14.40 43.23 -63.68
N ALA A 552 15.64 42.79 -63.90
CA ALA A 552 16.42 42.06 -62.90
C ALA A 552 16.64 42.88 -61.60
N ARG A 553 16.80 44.20 -61.71
CA ARG A 553 16.92 45.09 -60.54
C ARG A 553 15.60 45.20 -59.76
N LYS A 554 14.45 45.14 -60.43
CA LYS A 554 13.14 45.11 -59.75
C LYS A 554 12.91 43.78 -59.04
N GLU A 555 13.27 42.66 -59.66
CA GLU A 555 13.24 41.34 -58.99
C GLU A 555 14.16 41.30 -57.76
N GLU A 556 15.35 41.90 -57.81
CA GLU A 556 16.25 41.98 -56.66
C GLU A 556 15.70 42.88 -55.53
N GLU A 557 15.03 43.99 -55.87
CA GLU A 557 14.39 44.87 -54.87
C GLU A 557 13.13 44.22 -54.24
N GLU A 558 12.31 43.54 -55.05
CA GLU A 558 11.20 42.69 -54.60
C GLU A 558 11.69 41.60 -53.62
N ARG A 559 12.73 40.85 -54.02
CA ARG A 559 13.25 39.76 -53.19
C ARG A 559 13.81 40.28 -51.87
N ARG A 560 14.52 41.43 -51.88
CA ARG A 560 14.99 42.08 -50.66
C ARG A 560 13.86 42.53 -49.73
N LYS A 561 12.75 43.07 -50.24
CA LYS A 561 11.61 43.45 -49.40
C LYS A 561 10.99 42.23 -48.72
N ARG A 562 10.82 41.12 -49.45
CA ARG A 562 10.32 39.85 -48.89
C ARG A 562 11.29 39.25 -47.85
N GLU A 563 12.60 39.30 -48.12
CA GLU A 563 13.65 38.91 -47.15
C GLU A 563 13.62 39.78 -45.88
N GLU A 564 13.29 41.07 -45.99
CA GLU A 564 13.21 42.04 -44.89
C GLU A 564 11.90 41.88 -44.08
N GLU A 565 10.76 41.67 -44.74
CA GLU A 565 9.46 41.35 -44.12
C GLU A 565 9.49 39.99 -43.39
N GLU A 566 10.09 38.94 -43.98
CA GLU A 566 10.24 37.63 -43.33
C GLU A 566 11.15 37.73 -42.09
N ALA A 567 12.18 38.58 -42.12
CA ALA A 567 13.05 38.85 -40.98
C ALA A 567 12.35 39.68 -39.89
N GLU A 568 11.44 40.60 -40.23
CA GLU A 568 10.63 41.31 -39.22
C GLU A 568 9.56 40.40 -38.60
N ALA A 569 8.89 39.56 -39.40
CA ALA A 569 7.93 38.59 -38.90
C ALA A 569 8.55 37.64 -37.86
N LYS A 570 9.73 37.08 -38.16
CA LYS A 570 10.47 36.21 -37.23
C LYS A 570 10.89 36.93 -35.95
N ARG A 571 11.26 38.21 -36.01
CA ARG A 571 11.56 39.00 -34.81
C ARG A 571 10.34 39.19 -33.91
N ARG A 572 9.15 39.40 -34.49
CA ARG A 572 7.89 39.52 -33.73
C ARG A 572 7.50 38.18 -33.10
N GLU A 573 7.72 37.06 -33.80
CA GLU A 573 7.52 35.70 -33.28
C GLU A 573 8.49 35.38 -32.13
N GLU A 574 9.78 35.74 -32.26
CA GLU A 574 10.78 35.62 -31.20
C GLU A 574 10.44 36.49 -29.96
N GLU A 575 9.98 37.74 -30.16
CA GLU A 575 9.55 38.61 -29.05
C GLU A 575 8.27 38.10 -28.36
N GLU A 576 7.33 37.50 -29.10
CA GLU A 576 6.10 36.93 -28.52
C GLU A 576 6.38 35.66 -27.71
N GLU A 577 7.26 34.77 -28.20
CA GLU A 577 7.70 33.60 -27.43
C GLU A 577 8.56 33.98 -26.22
N GLU A 578 9.40 35.03 -26.30
CA GLU A 578 10.09 35.54 -25.11
C GLU A 578 9.11 36.14 -24.09
N ALA A 579 8.05 36.82 -24.54
CA ALA A 579 7.00 37.33 -23.65
C ALA A 579 6.23 36.19 -22.94
N LYS A 580 5.75 35.18 -23.67
CA LYS A 580 5.10 33.98 -23.10
C LYS A 580 6.02 33.24 -22.13
N ARG A 581 7.31 33.14 -22.45
CA ARG A 581 8.30 32.53 -21.56
C ARG A 581 8.47 33.32 -20.26
N ARG A 582 8.57 34.65 -20.33
CA ARG A 582 8.65 35.52 -19.14
C ARG A 582 7.37 35.48 -18.29
N GLU A 583 6.21 35.24 -18.91
CA GLU A 583 4.94 35.03 -18.20
C GLU A 583 4.95 33.69 -17.45
N ARG A 584 5.36 32.59 -18.09
CA ARG A 584 5.53 31.28 -17.43
C ARG A 584 6.57 31.31 -16.30
N GLU A 585 7.70 31.98 -16.51
CA GLU A 585 8.73 32.15 -15.46
C GLU A 585 8.21 32.98 -14.26
N GLN A 586 7.25 33.90 -14.46
CA GLN A 586 6.55 34.60 -13.37
C GLN A 586 5.45 33.75 -12.72
N GLU A 587 4.75 32.90 -13.47
CA GLU A 587 3.74 31.99 -12.94
C GLU A 587 4.39 30.90 -12.07
N GLU A 588 5.46 30.26 -12.56
CA GLU A 588 6.28 29.34 -11.76
C GLU A 588 6.81 30.00 -10.48
N ALA A 589 7.26 31.26 -10.55
CA ALA A 589 7.74 31.98 -9.37
C ALA A 589 6.63 32.18 -8.32
N ARG A 590 5.40 32.50 -8.75
CA ARG A 590 4.24 32.62 -7.85
C ARG A 590 3.81 31.28 -7.27
N GLN A 591 3.83 30.21 -8.08
CA GLN A 591 3.50 28.86 -7.62
C GLN A 591 4.50 28.41 -6.53
N ARG A 592 5.81 28.65 -6.73
CA ARG A 592 6.85 28.37 -5.73
C ARG A 592 6.68 29.20 -4.45
N GLU A 593 6.33 30.49 -4.56
CA GLU A 593 6.07 31.35 -3.40
C GLU A 593 4.81 30.89 -2.61
N GLN A 594 3.77 30.43 -3.31
CA GLN A 594 2.58 29.82 -2.70
C GLN A 594 2.88 28.46 -2.06
N GLU A 595 3.69 27.61 -2.70
CA GLU A 595 4.09 26.31 -2.17
C GLU A 595 4.97 26.47 -0.92
N GLU A 596 5.93 27.39 -0.92
CA GLU A 596 6.76 27.71 0.26
C GLU A 596 5.92 28.31 1.39
N ALA A 597 4.93 29.15 1.08
CA ALA A 597 3.98 29.64 2.07
C ALA A 597 3.14 28.51 2.69
N ARG A 598 2.63 27.57 1.87
CA ARG A 598 1.81 26.44 2.34
C ARG A 598 2.63 25.48 3.22
N ARG A 599 3.84 25.12 2.79
CA ARG A 599 4.79 24.29 3.57
C ARG A 599 5.08 24.89 4.95
N ARG A 600 5.22 26.22 5.06
CA ARG A 600 5.40 26.90 6.36
C ARG A 600 4.17 26.88 7.25
N GLN A 601 2.97 26.80 6.69
CA GLN A 601 1.74 26.61 7.47
C GLN A 601 1.61 25.15 7.95
N GLU A 602 1.89 24.19 7.07
CA GLU A 602 2.00 22.75 7.40
C GLU A 602 3.01 22.53 8.54
N GLU A 603 4.21 23.11 8.47
CA GLU A 603 5.22 23.06 9.54
C GLU A 603 4.75 23.72 10.86
N GLU A 604 3.99 24.82 10.80
CA GLU A 604 3.49 25.51 12.02
C GLU A 604 2.31 24.77 12.68
N GLU A 605 1.52 24.02 11.91
CA GLU A 605 0.45 23.16 12.44
C GLU A 605 0.99 21.83 12.97
N GLU A 606 1.94 21.21 12.27
CA GLU A 606 2.63 20.01 12.77
C GLU A 606 3.37 20.29 14.09
N ALA A 607 4.01 21.47 14.22
CA ALA A 607 4.64 21.90 15.46
C ALA A 607 3.65 22.02 16.63
N LYS A 608 2.43 22.56 16.39
CA LYS A 608 1.38 22.66 17.42
C LYS A 608 0.81 21.29 17.79
N LYS A 609 0.57 20.42 16.80
CA LYS A 609 0.10 19.04 17.05
C LYS A 609 1.11 18.26 17.90
N ARG A 610 2.41 18.41 17.63
CA ARG A 610 3.49 17.84 18.45
C ARG A 610 3.52 18.41 19.89
N GLU A 611 3.27 19.71 20.08
CA GLU A 611 3.20 20.33 21.41
C GLU A 611 1.96 19.84 22.20
N GLN A 612 0.82 19.67 21.55
CA GLN A 612 -0.40 19.10 22.15
C GLN A 612 -0.22 17.62 22.49
N GLU A 613 0.28 16.80 21.57
CA GLU A 613 0.55 15.38 21.80
C GLU A 613 1.55 15.15 22.95
N GLN A 614 2.52 16.06 23.15
CA GLN A 614 3.41 15.96 24.30
C GLN A 614 2.68 16.30 25.61
N ALA A 615 1.85 17.35 25.62
CA ALA A 615 1.07 17.72 26.80
C ALA A 615 0.07 16.61 27.22
N GLU A 616 -0.60 15.97 26.27
CA GLU A 616 -1.51 14.85 26.54
C GLU A 616 -0.77 13.62 27.10
N LYS A 617 0.44 13.31 26.59
CA LYS A 617 1.29 12.23 27.13
C LYS A 617 1.79 12.54 28.54
N GLU A 618 2.13 13.80 28.84
CA GLU A 618 2.50 14.23 30.19
C GLU A 618 1.31 14.15 31.17
N GLU A 619 0.06 14.46 30.75
CA GLU A 619 -1.14 14.31 31.58
C GLU A 619 -1.54 12.82 31.77
N GLU A 620 -1.43 11.97 30.74
CA GLU A 620 -1.69 10.53 30.84
C GLU A 620 -0.66 9.83 31.74
N GLU A 621 0.62 10.18 31.66
CA GLU A 621 1.64 9.64 32.57
C GLU A 621 1.36 10.08 34.03
N GLU A 622 0.94 11.33 34.27
CA GLU A 622 0.58 11.76 35.62
C GLU A 622 -0.67 11.02 36.16
N GLU A 623 -1.68 10.76 35.32
CA GLU A 623 -2.85 9.97 35.74
C GLU A 623 -2.48 8.49 35.99
N ALA A 624 -1.61 7.90 35.17
CA ALA A 624 -1.10 6.54 35.37
C ALA A 624 -0.33 6.40 36.69
N GLN A 625 0.58 7.33 36.99
CA GLN A 625 1.31 7.36 38.27
C GLN A 625 0.36 7.50 39.47
N ARG A 626 -0.66 8.37 39.37
CA ARG A 626 -1.70 8.52 40.41
C ARG A 626 -2.52 7.25 40.62
N ARG A 627 -2.87 6.54 39.55
CA ARG A 627 -3.57 5.24 39.61
C ARG A 627 -2.69 4.16 40.28
N GLU A 628 -1.41 4.10 39.96
CA GLU A 628 -0.46 3.16 40.60
C GLU A 628 -0.26 3.47 42.10
N GLU A 629 -0.16 4.74 42.49
CA GLU A 629 -0.07 5.12 43.91
C GLU A 629 -1.34 4.71 44.69
N GLU A 630 -2.53 4.90 44.11
CA GLU A 630 -3.78 4.47 44.75
C GLU A 630 -3.89 2.94 44.87
N GLU A 631 -3.47 2.19 43.84
CA GLU A 631 -3.32 0.73 43.86
C GLU A 631 -2.34 0.28 44.95
N ALA A 632 -1.14 0.85 45.01
CA ALA A 632 -0.12 0.54 46.01
C ALA A 632 -0.64 0.79 47.43
N ARG A 633 -1.34 1.91 47.65
CA ARG A 633 -1.98 2.25 48.93
C ARG A 633 -3.10 1.29 49.30
N LYS A 634 -3.95 0.85 48.35
CA LYS A 634 -4.97 -0.19 48.58
C LYS A 634 -4.34 -1.51 49.01
N ARG A 635 -3.27 -1.95 48.31
CA ARG A 635 -2.51 -3.17 48.62
C ARG A 635 -1.85 -3.11 50.01
N GLN A 636 -1.33 -1.94 50.42
CA GLN A 636 -0.82 -1.69 51.78
C GLN A 636 -1.92 -1.74 52.86
N GLU A 637 -3.09 -1.13 52.61
CA GLU A 637 -4.20 -1.17 53.57
C GLU A 637 -4.76 -2.59 53.74
N GLU A 638 -4.85 -3.36 52.66
CA GLU A 638 -5.31 -4.76 52.72
C GLU A 638 -4.29 -5.67 53.45
N THR A 639 -2.99 -5.51 53.19
CA THR A 639 -1.95 -6.27 53.91
C THR A 639 -1.92 -5.91 55.40
N ARG A 640 -2.14 -4.65 55.78
CA ARG A 640 -2.29 -4.26 57.19
C ARG A 640 -3.51 -4.90 57.85
N LYS A 641 -4.67 -4.90 57.19
CA LYS A 641 -5.89 -5.57 57.69
C LYS A 641 -5.68 -7.09 57.87
N ARG A 642 -5.01 -7.75 56.92
CA ARG A 642 -4.66 -9.18 57.04
C ARG A 642 -3.67 -9.46 58.18
N GLN A 643 -2.79 -8.52 58.52
CA GLN A 643 -1.91 -8.61 59.69
C GLN A 643 -2.70 -8.43 60.99
N GLU A 644 -3.53 -7.38 61.09
CA GLU A 644 -4.43 -7.11 62.24
C GLU A 644 -5.34 -8.33 62.53
N GLU A 645 -5.92 -8.94 61.49
CA GLU A 645 -6.77 -10.15 61.63
C GLU A 645 -5.97 -11.39 62.05
N ALA A 646 -4.77 -11.59 61.51
CA ALA A 646 -3.90 -12.72 61.88
C ALA A 646 -3.31 -12.58 63.29
N GLU A 647 -3.15 -11.37 63.80
CA GLU A 647 -2.75 -11.09 65.18
C GLU A 647 -3.89 -11.37 66.14
N ALA A 648 -5.10 -10.89 65.86
CA ALA A 648 -6.30 -11.18 66.66
C ALA A 648 -6.61 -12.70 66.75
N GLN A 649 -6.46 -13.44 65.65
CA GLN A 649 -6.62 -14.90 65.66
C GLN A 649 -5.58 -15.62 66.55
N ARG A 650 -4.36 -15.09 66.67
CA ARG A 650 -3.33 -15.63 67.57
C ARG A 650 -3.65 -15.33 69.03
N GLU A 651 -4.13 -14.12 69.35
CA GLU A 651 -4.59 -13.78 70.70
C GLU A 651 -5.77 -14.66 71.13
N GLU A 652 -6.73 -14.95 70.23
CA GLU A 652 -7.83 -15.87 70.52
C GLU A 652 -7.34 -17.32 70.72
N GLU A 653 -6.41 -17.81 69.91
CA GLU A 653 -5.85 -19.16 70.08
C GLU A 653 -5.03 -19.28 71.38
N GLU A 654 -4.24 -18.27 71.74
CA GLU A 654 -3.55 -18.23 73.03
C GLU A 654 -4.52 -18.14 74.21
N ALA A 655 -5.56 -17.31 74.13
CA ALA A 655 -6.58 -17.21 75.17
C ALA A 655 -7.29 -18.55 75.38
N ARG A 656 -7.59 -19.28 74.30
CA ARG A 656 -8.20 -20.62 74.38
C ARG A 656 -7.23 -21.64 74.98
N LYS A 657 -5.95 -21.64 74.57
CA LYS A 657 -4.91 -22.50 75.15
C LYS A 657 -4.75 -22.28 76.66
N ARG A 658 -4.73 -21.02 77.11
CA ARG A 658 -4.65 -20.68 78.54
C ARG A 658 -5.89 -21.16 79.32
N GLN A 659 -7.08 -21.13 78.71
CA GLN A 659 -8.29 -21.71 79.32
C GLN A 659 -8.25 -23.25 79.35
N GLU A 660 -7.77 -23.90 78.29
CA GLU A 660 -7.56 -25.36 78.23
C GLU A 660 -6.54 -25.81 79.28
N GLU A 661 -5.44 -25.07 79.49
CA GLU A 661 -4.47 -25.31 80.56
C GLU A 661 -5.04 -25.06 81.97
N GLU A 662 -5.79 -23.97 82.19
CA GLU A 662 -6.39 -23.69 83.50
C GLU A 662 -7.45 -24.75 83.86
N GLU A 663 -8.23 -25.24 82.89
CA GLU A 663 -9.17 -26.35 83.12
C GLU A 663 -8.44 -27.67 83.36
N ALA A 664 -7.32 -27.93 82.67
CA ALA A 664 -6.48 -29.10 82.92
C ALA A 664 -5.87 -29.07 84.34
N GLN A 665 -5.32 -27.93 84.78
CA GLN A 665 -4.80 -27.76 86.14
C GLN A 665 -5.89 -27.93 87.20
N ARG A 666 -7.09 -27.39 86.99
CA ARG A 666 -8.24 -27.60 87.89
C ARG A 666 -8.65 -29.07 87.97
N ARG A 667 -8.60 -29.82 86.87
CA ARG A 667 -8.86 -31.27 86.82
C ARG A 667 -7.77 -32.07 87.54
N GLU A 668 -6.49 -31.71 87.36
CA GLU A 668 -5.38 -32.33 88.11
C GLU A 668 -5.46 -32.01 89.61
N GLU A 669 -5.86 -30.80 90.01
CA GLU A 669 -6.05 -30.45 91.43
C GLU A 669 -7.23 -31.23 92.06
N GLU A 670 -8.33 -31.43 91.32
CA GLU A 670 -9.45 -32.25 91.76
C GLU A 670 -9.08 -33.74 91.84
N GLU A 671 -8.31 -34.27 90.88
CA GLU A 671 -7.83 -35.64 90.92
C GLU A 671 -6.77 -35.84 92.02
N ALA A 672 -5.89 -34.86 92.25
CA ALA A 672 -4.95 -34.86 93.37
C ALA A 672 -5.68 -34.87 94.71
N LYS A 673 -6.73 -34.06 94.89
CA LYS A 673 -7.59 -34.10 96.08
C LYS A 673 -8.25 -35.45 96.27
N ARG A 674 -8.84 -36.04 95.22
CA ARG A 674 -9.42 -37.40 95.28
C ARG A 674 -8.38 -38.46 95.69
N ARG A 675 -7.17 -38.40 95.11
CA ARG A 675 -6.04 -39.27 95.47
C ARG A 675 -5.55 -39.04 96.90
N GLN A 676 -5.67 -37.81 97.41
CA GLN A 676 -5.33 -37.47 98.79
C GLN A 676 -6.39 -37.99 99.78
N GLU A 677 -7.68 -37.87 99.46
CA GLU A 677 -8.78 -38.50 100.22
C GLU A 677 -8.68 -40.03 100.22
N GLU A 678 -8.29 -40.67 99.11
CA GLU A 678 -8.02 -42.11 99.06
C GLU A 678 -6.80 -42.52 99.90
N GLN A 679 -5.77 -41.68 100.00
CA GLN A 679 -4.58 -41.93 100.84
C GLN A 679 -4.86 -41.71 102.34
N GLU A 680 -5.58 -40.64 102.71
CA GLU A 680 -6.02 -40.42 104.10
C GLU A 680 -7.01 -41.50 104.58
N GLY A 681 -7.67 -42.19 103.64
CA GLY A 681 -8.45 -43.40 103.90
C GLY A 681 -7.64 -44.63 104.34
N GLN A 682 -6.30 -44.64 104.27
CA GLN A 682 -5.48 -45.82 104.61
C GLN A 682 -4.28 -45.55 105.54
N GLN A 683 -4.47 -46.00 106.79
CA GLN A 683 -3.50 -46.23 107.87
C GLN A 683 -3.07 -45.01 108.74
N PRO A 684 -3.33 -45.05 110.07
CA PRO A 684 -2.81 -44.07 111.01
C PRO A 684 -1.42 -44.46 111.56
N GLY A 685 -0.55 -43.47 111.75
CA GLY A 685 0.61 -43.55 112.65
C GLY A 685 1.96 -43.85 111.99
N ARG A 686 2.66 -42.79 111.56
CA ARG A 686 4.12 -42.76 111.35
C ARG A 686 4.72 -41.56 112.08
N SER A 687 5.95 -41.70 112.57
CA SER A 687 6.64 -40.71 113.40
C SER A 687 7.16 -39.50 112.61
N GLU A 688 7.18 -38.33 113.26
CA GLU A 688 7.58 -37.04 112.66
C GLU A 688 8.97 -37.08 111.99
N GLU A 689 9.91 -37.85 112.55
CA GLU A 689 11.28 -38.02 112.04
C GLU A 689 11.33 -38.72 110.67
N GLU A 690 10.40 -39.65 110.41
CA GLU A 690 10.29 -40.33 109.10
C GLU A 690 9.61 -39.42 108.07
N GLN A 691 8.64 -38.59 108.50
CA GLN A 691 8.01 -37.57 107.66
C GLN A 691 8.97 -36.43 107.31
N ALA A 692 9.91 -36.08 108.18
CA ALA A 692 10.93 -35.07 107.92
C ALA A 692 11.89 -35.54 106.81
N ALA A 693 12.40 -36.78 106.91
CA ALA A 693 13.28 -37.37 105.90
C ALA A 693 12.60 -37.52 104.52
N GLU A 694 11.31 -37.85 104.47
CA GLU A 694 10.56 -37.91 103.22
C GLU A 694 10.34 -36.51 102.60
N ARG A 695 10.20 -35.46 103.42
CA ARG A 695 10.10 -34.07 102.94
C ARG A 695 11.43 -33.56 102.38
N GLU A 696 12.55 -33.75 103.08
CA GLU A 696 13.88 -33.39 102.56
C GLU A 696 14.15 -34.11 101.23
N ARG A 697 13.84 -35.40 101.14
CA ARG A 697 14.05 -36.16 99.91
C ARG A 697 13.16 -35.67 98.76
N LYS A 698 11.89 -35.34 99.02
CA LYS A 698 11.02 -34.74 97.99
C LYS A 698 11.54 -33.39 97.52
N GLN A 699 12.00 -32.53 98.43
CA GLN A 699 12.63 -31.25 98.07
C GLN A 699 13.91 -31.44 97.25
N GLN A 700 14.71 -32.49 97.49
CA GLN A 700 15.87 -32.82 96.66
C GLN A 700 15.49 -33.37 95.28
N GLU A 701 14.47 -34.22 95.18
CA GLU A 701 13.97 -34.73 93.89
C GLU A 701 13.24 -33.63 93.08
N GLU A 702 12.64 -32.64 93.74
CA GLU A 702 12.01 -31.44 93.14
C GLU A 702 13.07 -30.46 92.61
N ALA A 703 14.07 -30.10 93.43
CA ALA A 703 15.18 -29.24 93.00
C ALA A 703 16.00 -29.84 91.83
N GLN A 704 16.14 -31.17 91.77
CA GLN A 704 16.79 -31.83 90.62
C GLN A 704 15.95 -31.72 89.33
N ARG A 705 14.62 -31.69 89.43
CA ARG A 705 13.74 -31.47 88.27
C ARG A 705 13.78 -30.03 87.79
N GLU A 706 13.87 -29.05 88.69
CA GLU A 706 14.06 -27.65 88.32
C GLU A 706 15.41 -27.43 87.60
N GLU A 707 16.51 -28.03 88.09
CA GLU A 707 17.81 -27.95 87.41
C GLU A 707 17.78 -28.63 86.02
N GLU A 708 17.12 -29.79 85.90
CA GLU A 708 17.01 -30.49 84.61
C GLU A 708 16.10 -29.75 83.61
N ALA A 709 15.03 -29.10 84.08
CA ALA A 709 14.17 -28.25 83.26
C ALA A 709 14.89 -26.98 82.76
N ALA A 710 15.65 -26.31 83.63
CA ALA A 710 16.47 -25.15 83.25
C ALA A 710 17.48 -25.51 82.15
N ARG A 711 18.14 -26.67 82.26
CA ARG A 711 19.06 -27.21 81.24
C ARG A 711 18.38 -27.65 79.94
N GLN A 712 17.05 -27.77 79.90
CA GLN A 712 16.31 -27.98 78.66
C GLN A 712 15.98 -26.64 77.98
N GLN A 713 15.52 -25.64 78.74
CA GLN A 713 15.30 -24.28 78.21
C GLN A 713 16.57 -23.63 77.64
N GLU A 714 17.72 -23.83 78.29
CA GLU A 714 19.02 -23.34 77.80
C GLU A 714 19.36 -23.89 76.39
N LYS A 715 19.16 -25.20 76.18
CA LYS A 715 19.37 -25.86 74.88
C LYS A 715 18.34 -25.49 73.82
N GLU A 716 17.15 -25.06 74.24
CA GLU A 716 16.11 -24.59 73.32
C GLU A 716 16.43 -23.17 72.82
N MET A 717 16.95 -22.30 73.68
CA MET A 717 17.51 -21.00 73.26
C MET A 717 18.73 -21.15 72.33
N GLU A 718 19.67 -22.09 72.62
CA GLU A 718 20.78 -22.39 71.69
C GLU A 718 20.27 -22.83 70.31
N ARG A 719 19.18 -23.59 70.25
CA ARG A 719 18.54 -24.01 68.99
C ARG A 719 17.90 -22.87 68.23
N GLN A 720 17.24 -21.94 68.90
CA GLN A 720 16.64 -20.77 68.25
C GLN A 720 17.71 -19.86 67.63
N GLN A 721 18.81 -19.59 68.35
CA GLN A 721 19.94 -18.80 67.82
C GLN A 721 20.58 -19.43 66.57
N GLN A 722 20.61 -20.77 66.48
CA GLN A 722 21.12 -21.47 65.28
C GLN A 722 20.20 -21.35 64.05
N GLN A 723 18.92 -21.01 64.21
CA GLN A 723 18.01 -20.82 63.07
C GLN A 723 18.10 -19.42 62.45
N GLU A 724 18.38 -18.38 63.24
CA GLU A 724 18.53 -17.01 62.72
C GLU A 724 19.87 -16.77 61.98
N GLY A 725 20.92 -17.52 62.32
CA GLY A 725 22.26 -17.36 61.73
C GLY A 725 22.44 -17.86 60.28
N GLY A 726 21.41 -18.49 59.68
CA GLY A 726 21.56 -19.26 58.43
C GLY A 726 21.57 -18.47 57.11
N GLY A 727 21.50 -17.13 57.13
CA GLY A 727 21.07 -16.36 55.95
C GLY A 727 21.92 -15.14 55.55
N LYS A 728 23.15 -15.33 55.06
CA LYS A 728 23.88 -14.43 54.12
C LYS A 728 25.26 -14.99 53.75
N GLY A 729 25.59 -15.06 52.45
CA GLY A 729 26.96 -15.40 52.03
C GLY A 729 27.16 -15.83 50.57
N GLU A 730 26.96 -14.92 49.61
CA GLU A 730 27.56 -14.86 48.26
C GLU A 730 26.80 -13.78 47.46
N GLY A 731 27.40 -12.89 46.68
CA GLY A 731 28.82 -12.54 46.57
C GLY A 731 29.00 -11.39 45.56
N GLN A 732 29.80 -10.37 45.88
CA GLN A 732 30.08 -9.26 44.95
C GLN A 732 31.55 -8.86 45.06
N GLN A 733 32.33 -9.21 44.02
CA GLN A 733 33.77 -8.95 43.95
C GLN A 733 34.06 -8.07 42.73
N VAL A 734 34.28 -6.79 42.98
CA VAL A 734 34.73 -5.84 41.95
C VAL A 734 36.26 -5.80 41.99
N HIS A 735 36.89 -6.03 40.84
CA HIS A 735 38.30 -5.73 40.64
C HIS A 735 38.44 -4.34 40.01
N MET A 736 39.46 -3.59 40.44
CA MET A 736 40.02 -2.47 39.70
C MET A 736 41.55 -2.59 39.76
N ASP A 737 42.22 -1.94 38.82
CA ASP A 737 43.64 -2.14 38.50
C ASP A 737 44.60 -1.31 39.38
N GLU A 738 45.90 -1.61 39.29
CA GLU A 738 46.96 -0.61 39.02
C GLU A 738 48.33 -1.28 38.73
N GLU A 739 48.60 -1.57 37.45
CA GLU A 739 49.85 -1.27 36.68
C GLU A 739 49.81 -1.86 35.25
#